data_AF-A0A9D2QI58-F1
#
_entry.id   AF-A0A9D2QI58-F1
#
_cell.length_a   1.000
_cell.length_b   1.000
_cell.length_c   1.000
_cell.angle_alpha   90.00
_cell.angle_beta   90.00
_cell.angle_gamma   90.00
#
_symmetry.space_group_name_H-M   'P 1'
#
loop_
_entity.id
_entity.type
_entity.pdbx_description
1 polymer ?
#
loop_
_entity_poly.entity_id
_entity_poly.type
_entity_poly.pdbx_seq_one_letter_code
_entity_poly.pdbx_strand_id
1 'polypeptide(L)'
;MSLKEVYQPYFKIGAAVGENAFGRPAALYHLRQEYDSITCENDMKPEKLLDEKENRRDPGKYDRDPAVNPEAARKYLEYAKENGMRMRGHTLVWHNQTPRWFFARGYEMGENAPLADRETMLARLDGYIRSVMTFVQEEYPGIIYAWDVVNEAVEDGGIRPSLWTQTVGEDYILQAFRIARKYAAPSVSLFYNDYDTFLPWKREVICERILKPLLAEGLVDGMGMQSHMTMEKPELSEYEKSLRTYGALGLEIHVTELDIHNTDSSAISMEALADRYRRLFSILVRAKKEGAANVTNVTFWGLQDEESWLTGFRGAKSFPLLFWKGYRPKEAYGAVLAVPGIVEGDAQDRLPGGQRFVFWEREQTYRREYHVNPMSPAASDENDGSAEHPFQTIQAAADVAGPGSCVKIHGGVYRECVSPAFGGNGPEEMVCYEAYGDGEVIIKASEIADVFRRSEGWILFPSESAEKSPEKIQIWEVRLSEGNLKNKFVGYNPFCAVNILHDRLFIEYEKTDMTTYLNRRGMVFCDGKPLVQVALYNQMAEIPGSYWVEANGQTVHFRLEDDGDPAEHLIELTCREQCFAPAEPFLSYIKVKGLTCAHAATGAPVPQRGAISCHRGHHWVIEDCKVDWSNGVGIDIGNECWHHTHRDGEIIGHTVVRGCEIRNAGVCGIAGLFATDLLIEDNLIEGTGWQKMELSWEAGGIKVHNSLRSLIRRNIFRNTFRADHLWMDVGNENNRITGNLFLDGIEQREAIFIECSREGVNLIDNNIFWNVEGRFRPEEVPVEPGSKGWYKMEEHGVVNGYAVYGEGTDRLHVVHNLIGCCRSAGYYGKPVAFRISNRGRGGTAREAVISNNLFYDCGEAAVKFPTKDNDAQGNLYVKMPGGYLRVLYPAPENCLDLDAWQEFFGFDREGQEGWFDISMDTKNCSMILTEKEDAFGGQLSHDGRHLYARRTDQIVEVRGRAEVSEDFYGMVRGERSLPGPFAQLRPGHKYDLDPRKSHQQKTEENQ
;
A
#
# COMPACT_ATOMS: atom_id res chain seq x y z
N MET A 1 3.75 -0.57 14.21
CA MET A 1 3.74 -1.90 14.83
C MET A 1 5.17 -2.33 15.07
N SER A 2 5.47 -2.89 16.22
CA SER A 2 6.81 -3.40 16.60
C SER A 2 6.96 -4.90 16.28
N LEU A 3 8.18 -5.44 16.36
CA LEU A 3 8.44 -6.86 16.04
C LEU A 3 7.57 -7.81 16.88
N LYS A 4 7.53 -7.62 18.19
CA LYS A 4 6.70 -8.45 19.09
C LYS A 4 5.21 -8.42 18.75
N GLU A 5 4.69 -7.28 18.28
CA GLU A 5 3.27 -7.15 17.92
C GLU A 5 2.95 -7.94 16.66
N VAL A 6 3.80 -7.83 15.64
CA VAL A 6 3.58 -8.45 14.33
C VAL A 6 3.77 -9.97 14.38
N TYR A 7 4.65 -10.47 15.24
CA TYR A 7 4.94 -11.91 15.38
C TYR A 7 4.15 -12.61 16.49
N GLN A 8 3.37 -11.88 17.29
CA GLN A 8 2.57 -12.42 18.40
C GLN A 8 1.71 -13.67 18.05
N PRO A 9 1.10 -13.79 16.85
CA PRO A 9 0.35 -14.99 16.46
C PRO A 9 1.22 -16.24 16.22
N TYR A 10 2.53 -16.06 16.03
CA TYR A 10 3.44 -17.11 15.58
C TYR A 10 4.39 -17.57 16.68
N PHE A 11 5.18 -16.64 17.22
CA PHE A 11 6.23 -16.92 18.22
C PHE A 11 6.69 -15.63 18.92
N LYS A 12 7.37 -15.77 20.07
CA LYS A 12 7.97 -14.63 20.78
C LYS A 12 9.18 -14.10 20.04
N ILE A 13 9.40 -12.78 20.14
CA ILE A 13 10.63 -12.14 19.68
C ILE A 13 11.49 -11.77 20.89
N GLY A 14 12.75 -12.17 20.90
CA GLY A 14 13.68 -11.91 22.01
C GLY A 14 14.98 -11.25 21.59
N ALA A 15 15.72 -10.71 22.56
CA ALA A 15 17.06 -10.18 22.37
C ALA A 15 18.01 -10.63 23.49
N ALA A 16 19.24 -11.00 23.12
CA ALA A 16 20.33 -11.17 24.05
C ALA A 16 20.98 -9.80 24.33
N VAL A 17 21.18 -9.47 25.61
CA VAL A 17 21.77 -8.18 26.04
C VAL A 17 22.77 -8.38 27.17
N GLY A 18 23.91 -7.69 27.12
CA GLY A 18 24.90 -7.66 28.20
C GLY A 18 24.63 -6.58 29.24
N GLU A 19 25.34 -6.62 30.37
CA GLU A 19 25.11 -5.68 31.50
C GLU A 19 25.23 -4.21 31.07
N ASN A 20 26.05 -3.92 30.06
CA ASN A 20 26.25 -2.58 29.51
C ASN A 20 24.96 -1.90 28.98
N ALA A 21 23.91 -2.67 28.65
CA ALA A 21 22.62 -2.14 28.21
C ALA A 21 21.89 -1.40 29.35
N PHE A 22 22.06 -1.85 30.60
CA PHE A 22 21.38 -1.28 31.77
C PHE A 22 21.90 0.10 32.18
N GLY A 23 23.07 0.50 31.69
CA GLY A 23 23.58 1.87 31.82
C GLY A 23 23.01 2.85 30.79
N ARG A 24 22.17 2.40 29.86
CA ARG A 24 21.77 3.16 28.66
C ARG A 24 20.24 3.20 28.51
N PRO A 25 19.56 4.29 28.91
CA PRO A 25 18.10 4.38 28.85
C PRO A 25 17.49 4.09 27.48
N ALA A 26 18.17 4.49 26.40
CA ALA A 26 17.71 4.23 25.04
C ALA A 26 17.72 2.72 24.69
N ALA A 27 18.66 1.94 25.23
CA ALA A 27 18.72 0.49 25.03
C ALA A 27 17.51 -0.19 25.68
N LEU A 28 17.24 0.16 26.93
CA LEU A 28 16.10 -0.36 27.68
C LEU A 28 14.77 0.07 27.06
N TYR A 29 14.67 1.32 26.61
CA TYR A 29 13.46 1.76 25.89
C TYR A 29 13.24 0.92 24.63
N HIS A 30 14.26 0.76 23.79
CA HIS A 30 14.18 -0.03 22.56
C HIS A 30 13.85 -1.50 22.84
N LEU A 31 14.51 -2.12 23.82
CA LEU A 31 14.29 -3.50 24.24
C LEU A 31 12.81 -3.74 24.61
N ARG A 32 12.21 -2.84 25.39
CA ARG A 32 10.79 -2.93 25.78
C ARG A 32 9.83 -2.78 24.59
N GLN A 33 10.17 -1.94 23.61
CA GLN A 33 9.27 -1.66 22.48
C GLN A 33 9.21 -2.84 21.50
N GLU A 34 10.36 -3.45 21.19
CA GLU A 34 10.47 -4.40 20.10
C GLU A 34 10.35 -5.88 20.53
N TYR A 35 10.67 -6.24 21.78
CA TYR A 35 10.86 -7.63 22.19
C TYR A 35 9.92 -8.08 23.34
N ASP A 36 9.62 -9.38 23.38
CA ASP A 36 8.86 -10.08 24.44
C ASP A 36 9.76 -10.69 25.51
N SER A 37 11.01 -11.02 25.14
CA SER A 37 11.91 -11.87 25.94
C SER A 37 13.35 -11.36 25.95
N ILE A 38 14.05 -11.61 27.06
CA ILE A 38 15.46 -11.25 27.25
C ILE A 38 16.31 -12.51 27.51
N THR A 39 17.55 -12.51 27.00
CA THR A 39 18.60 -13.47 27.35
C THR A 39 19.83 -12.70 27.87
N CYS A 40 20.44 -13.14 28.98
CA CYS A 40 21.51 -12.39 29.66
C CYS A 40 22.90 -12.51 29.03
N GLU A 41 23.00 -12.75 27.72
CA GLU A 41 24.25 -12.91 26.99
C GLU A 41 25.30 -13.77 27.76
N ASN A 42 26.30 -13.15 28.41
CA ASN A 42 27.33 -13.84 29.20
C ASN A 42 27.09 -13.87 30.73
N ASP A 43 26.14 -13.08 31.24
CA ASP A 43 26.02 -12.75 32.67
C ASP A 43 25.30 -13.82 33.51
N MET A 44 24.74 -14.85 32.86
CA MET A 44 24.16 -16.05 33.50
C MET A 44 24.94 -17.34 33.21
N LYS A 45 26.16 -17.24 32.68
CA LYS A 45 27.02 -18.42 32.45
C LYS A 45 27.69 -18.87 33.76
N PRO A 46 28.12 -20.14 33.88
CA PRO A 46 28.66 -20.68 35.14
C PRO A 46 29.83 -19.88 35.72
N GLU A 47 30.72 -19.34 34.89
CA GLU A 47 31.81 -18.45 35.31
C GLU A 47 31.33 -17.22 36.11
N LYS A 48 30.14 -16.70 35.82
CA LYS A 48 29.55 -15.55 36.52
C LYS A 48 28.73 -15.96 37.74
N LEU A 49 28.07 -17.11 37.66
CA LEU A 49 27.18 -17.60 38.71
C LEU A 49 27.90 -18.36 39.83
N LEU A 50 29.06 -18.96 39.58
CA LEU A 50 29.82 -19.68 40.60
C LEU A 50 30.64 -18.71 41.48
N ASP A 51 30.47 -18.78 42.80
CA ASP A 51 31.20 -17.91 43.73
C ASP A 51 32.58 -18.51 44.07
N GLU A 52 33.60 -18.16 43.28
CA GLU A 52 34.97 -18.64 43.49
C GLU A 52 35.44 -18.42 44.94
N LYS A 53 35.16 -17.23 45.50
CA LYS A 53 35.68 -16.83 46.82
C LYS A 53 35.09 -17.69 47.92
N GLU A 54 33.76 -17.88 47.89
CA GLU A 54 33.07 -18.67 48.90
C GLU A 54 33.43 -20.15 48.80
N ASN A 55 33.42 -20.72 47.59
CA ASN A 55 33.77 -22.12 47.36
C ASN A 55 35.18 -22.46 47.87
N ARG A 56 36.15 -21.56 47.66
CA ARG A 56 37.53 -21.73 48.12
C ARG A 56 37.73 -21.44 49.61
N ARG A 57 36.87 -20.63 50.22
CA ARG A 57 36.97 -20.29 51.66
C ARG A 57 36.67 -21.50 52.54
N ASP A 58 35.73 -22.35 52.13
CA ASP A 58 35.38 -23.59 52.84
C ASP A 58 35.09 -24.72 51.84
N PRO A 59 36.14 -25.32 51.24
CA PRO A 59 35.96 -26.36 50.23
C PRO A 59 35.22 -27.57 50.78
N GLY A 60 35.41 -27.92 52.07
CA GLY A 60 34.74 -29.08 52.68
C GLY A 60 33.22 -28.90 52.77
N LYS A 61 32.74 -27.69 53.06
CA LYS A 61 31.31 -27.35 53.02
C LYS A 61 30.76 -27.38 51.60
N TYR A 62 31.48 -26.77 50.65
CA TYR A 62 30.96 -26.52 49.31
C TYR A 62 31.30 -27.61 48.29
N ASP A 63 32.06 -28.66 48.64
CA ASP A 63 32.52 -29.70 47.70
C ASP A 63 31.38 -30.46 47.02
N ARG A 64 30.25 -30.59 47.73
CA ARG A 64 29.04 -31.28 47.26
C ARG A 64 27.82 -30.37 47.14
N ASP A 65 27.99 -29.09 47.43
CA ASP A 65 26.93 -28.07 47.37
C ASP A 65 27.54 -26.69 47.08
N PRO A 66 27.92 -26.40 45.82
CA PRO A 66 28.71 -25.23 45.48
C PRO A 66 28.00 -23.92 45.80
N ALA A 67 28.75 -22.93 46.30
CA ALA A 67 28.25 -21.57 46.47
C ALA A 67 28.03 -20.89 45.10
N VAL A 68 26.92 -20.18 44.97
CA VAL A 68 26.56 -19.39 43.78
C VAL A 68 26.31 -17.93 44.12
N ASN A 69 26.57 -17.04 43.17
CA ASN A 69 26.31 -15.61 43.27
C ASN A 69 25.47 -15.14 42.07
N PRO A 70 24.13 -15.07 42.21
CA PRO A 70 23.24 -14.69 41.12
C PRO A 70 23.07 -13.17 40.95
N GLU A 71 23.89 -12.35 41.63
CA GLU A 71 23.71 -10.89 41.66
C GLU A 71 23.75 -10.26 40.26
N ALA A 72 24.60 -10.76 39.37
CA ALA A 72 24.67 -10.28 37.98
C ALA A 72 23.34 -10.48 37.22
N ALA A 73 22.56 -11.53 37.56
CA ALA A 73 21.28 -11.81 36.94
C ALA A 73 20.12 -10.98 37.50
N ARG A 74 20.24 -10.41 38.71
CA ARG A 74 19.13 -9.68 39.37
C ARG A 74 18.62 -8.51 38.55
N LYS A 75 19.52 -7.70 37.98
CA LYS A 75 19.16 -6.51 37.18
C LYS A 75 18.26 -6.88 36.00
N TYR A 76 18.52 -8.01 35.37
CA TYR A 76 17.73 -8.54 34.27
C TYR A 76 16.36 -9.01 34.74
N LEU A 77 16.34 -9.81 35.82
CA LEU A 77 15.12 -10.37 36.39
C LEU A 77 14.17 -9.27 36.88
N GLU A 78 14.71 -8.22 37.51
CA GLU A 78 13.95 -7.05 37.94
C GLU A 78 13.38 -6.28 36.76
N TYR A 79 14.21 -5.96 35.77
CA TYR A 79 13.76 -5.25 34.58
C TYR A 79 12.69 -6.02 33.80
N ALA A 80 12.86 -7.35 33.65
CA ALA A 80 11.88 -8.20 32.99
C ALA A 80 10.54 -8.18 33.75
N LYS A 81 10.58 -8.31 35.07
CA LYS A 81 9.40 -8.23 35.95
C LYS A 81 8.70 -6.88 35.83
N GLU A 82 9.43 -5.77 35.88
CA GLU A 82 8.89 -4.41 35.80
C GLU A 82 8.22 -4.10 34.46
N ASN A 83 8.70 -4.71 33.37
CA ASN A 83 8.23 -4.43 32.02
C ASN A 83 7.34 -5.53 31.44
N GLY A 84 6.94 -6.53 32.25
CA GLY A 84 6.11 -7.64 31.80
C GLY A 84 6.77 -8.54 30.75
N MET A 85 8.10 -8.53 30.68
CA MET A 85 8.89 -9.37 29.77
C MET A 85 9.23 -10.70 30.44
N ARG A 86 9.49 -11.73 29.62
CA ARG A 86 9.99 -13.02 30.12
C ARG A 86 11.48 -13.18 29.84
N MET A 87 12.09 -14.21 30.41
CA MET A 87 13.51 -14.49 30.24
C MET A 87 13.80 -15.94 29.88
N ARG A 88 14.76 -16.13 28.98
CA ARG A 88 15.40 -17.43 28.75
C ARG A 88 16.68 -17.48 29.59
N GLY A 89 16.79 -18.47 30.46
CA GLY A 89 17.99 -18.71 31.25
C GLY A 89 19.07 -19.37 30.39
N HIS A 90 20.17 -18.66 30.16
CA HIS A 90 21.27 -19.10 29.31
C HIS A 90 22.61 -18.87 30.04
N THR A 91 23.33 -19.90 30.50
CA THR A 91 23.03 -21.35 30.44
C THR A 91 23.56 -22.03 31.71
N LEU A 92 23.01 -23.18 32.08
CA LEU A 92 23.40 -23.92 33.28
C LEU A 92 24.72 -24.70 33.09
N VAL A 93 24.90 -25.39 31.97
CA VAL A 93 26.10 -26.22 31.73
C VAL A 93 26.71 -25.84 30.40
N TRP A 94 27.96 -25.39 30.43
CA TRP A 94 28.72 -25.11 29.22
C TRP A 94 30.21 -25.39 29.39
N HIS A 95 30.86 -25.91 28.36
CA HIS A 95 32.26 -26.29 28.44
C HIS A 95 33.20 -25.07 28.45
N ASN A 96 32.86 -23.99 27.74
CA ASN A 96 33.77 -22.88 27.46
C ASN A 96 33.89 -21.87 28.62
N GLN A 97 32.78 -21.54 29.27
CA GLN A 97 32.74 -20.63 30.43
C GLN A 97 32.27 -21.33 31.72
N THR A 98 32.79 -22.53 31.98
CA THR A 98 32.82 -23.10 33.34
C THR A 98 34.26 -23.12 33.81
N PRO A 99 34.60 -22.45 34.93
CA PRO A 99 35.99 -22.25 35.30
C PRO A 99 36.64 -23.56 35.75
N ARG A 100 37.90 -23.79 35.37
CA ARG A 100 38.62 -25.04 35.68
C ARG A 100 38.62 -25.39 37.17
N TRP A 101 38.73 -24.38 38.04
CA TRP A 101 38.76 -24.58 39.49
C TRP A 101 37.51 -25.32 39.99
N PHE A 102 36.38 -25.18 39.31
CA PHE A 102 35.14 -25.88 39.64
C PHE A 102 35.22 -27.40 39.43
N PHE A 103 36.15 -27.86 38.59
CA PHE A 103 36.41 -29.28 38.34
C PHE A 103 37.56 -29.83 39.17
N ALA A 104 38.31 -28.97 39.87
CA ALA A 104 39.45 -29.36 40.66
C ALA A 104 39.02 -29.87 42.05
N ARG A 105 39.76 -30.84 42.57
CA ARG A 105 39.63 -31.29 43.96
C ARG A 105 39.86 -30.10 44.89
N GLY A 106 38.98 -29.89 45.86
CA GLY A 106 39.08 -28.79 46.82
C GLY A 106 39.09 -27.38 46.20
N TYR A 107 38.60 -27.21 44.96
CA TYR A 107 38.61 -25.95 44.22
C TYR A 107 40.01 -25.34 44.02
N GLU A 108 41.02 -26.20 43.88
CA GLU A 108 42.40 -25.79 43.66
C GLU A 108 42.58 -25.00 42.35
N MET A 109 43.45 -24.00 42.40
CA MET A 109 43.78 -23.16 41.25
C MET A 109 44.99 -23.71 40.51
N GLY A 110 44.98 -23.60 39.18
CA GLY A 110 46.10 -23.96 38.31
C GLY A 110 45.74 -25.03 37.28
N GLU A 111 46.44 -25.01 36.16
CA GLU A 111 46.18 -25.90 35.02
C GLU A 111 46.44 -27.38 35.33
N ASN A 112 47.25 -27.68 36.35
CA ASN A 112 47.61 -29.04 36.75
C ASN A 112 46.92 -29.52 38.03
N ALA A 113 45.99 -28.73 38.59
CA ALA A 113 45.23 -29.13 39.78
C ALA A 113 44.51 -30.47 39.53
N PRO A 114 44.59 -31.45 40.45
CA PRO A 114 43.92 -32.74 40.30
C PRO A 114 42.42 -32.57 40.14
N LEU A 115 41.82 -33.28 39.19
CA LEU A 115 40.38 -33.23 39.00
C LEU A 115 39.63 -33.94 40.14
N ALA A 116 38.44 -33.43 40.45
CA ALA A 116 37.49 -34.07 41.33
C ALA A 116 36.98 -35.37 40.69
N ASP A 117 36.63 -36.35 41.54
CA ASP A 117 36.04 -37.59 41.07
C ASP A 117 34.60 -37.37 40.57
N ARG A 118 34.08 -38.36 39.86
CA ARG A 118 32.74 -38.34 39.26
C ARG A 118 31.63 -38.08 40.27
N GLU A 119 31.65 -38.70 41.45
CA GLU A 119 30.57 -38.53 42.43
C GLU A 119 30.56 -37.12 43.00
N THR A 120 31.75 -36.57 43.26
CA THR A 120 31.91 -35.18 43.69
C THR A 120 31.38 -34.23 42.60
N MET A 121 31.75 -34.44 41.32
CA MET A 121 31.25 -33.57 40.25
C MET A 121 29.76 -33.68 39.98
N LEU A 122 29.16 -34.87 40.13
CA LEU A 122 27.70 -35.02 40.05
C LEU A 122 26.99 -34.29 41.20
N ALA A 123 27.55 -34.34 42.41
CA ALA A 123 27.02 -33.58 43.55
C ALA A 123 27.16 -32.07 43.34
N ARG A 124 28.31 -31.61 42.81
CA ARG A 124 28.50 -30.19 42.45
C ARG A 124 27.52 -29.72 41.39
N LEU A 125 27.29 -30.53 40.35
CA LEU A 125 26.30 -30.26 39.31
C LEU A 125 24.87 -30.17 39.88
N ASP A 126 24.50 -31.09 40.78
CA ASP A 126 23.20 -31.07 41.47
C ASP A 126 23.05 -29.79 42.32
N GLY A 127 24.00 -29.53 43.22
CA GLY A 127 23.98 -28.36 44.10
C GLY A 127 23.95 -27.03 43.34
N TYR A 128 24.73 -26.92 42.26
CA TYR A 128 24.77 -25.72 41.42
C TYR A 128 23.45 -25.48 40.69
N ILE A 129 22.94 -26.47 39.93
CA ILE A 129 21.68 -26.33 39.18
C ILE A 129 20.52 -26.06 40.14
N ARG A 130 20.45 -26.82 41.24
CA ARG A 130 19.45 -26.61 42.29
C ARG A 130 19.47 -25.17 42.78
N SER A 131 20.63 -24.65 43.18
CA SER A 131 20.74 -23.32 43.79
C SER A 131 20.35 -22.21 42.83
N VAL A 132 20.80 -22.28 41.56
CA VAL A 132 20.44 -21.29 40.53
C VAL A 132 18.96 -21.33 40.22
N MET A 133 18.39 -22.52 39.97
CA MET A 133 16.98 -22.64 39.60
C MET A 133 16.05 -22.29 40.78
N THR A 134 16.39 -22.70 42.00
CA THR A 134 15.62 -22.38 43.21
C THR A 134 15.61 -20.87 43.46
N PHE A 135 16.78 -20.23 43.39
CA PHE A 135 16.89 -18.77 43.55
C PHE A 135 15.92 -18.03 42.62
N VAL A 136 15.93 -18.34 41.32
CA VAL A 136 15.09 -17.60 40.37
C VAL A 136 13.60 -17.93 40.57
N GLN A 137 13.26 -19.17 40.92
CA GLN A 137 11.85 -19.56 41.14
C GLN A 137 11.25 -18.95 42.40
N GLU A 138 12.03 -18.86 43.49
CA GLU A 138 11.55 -18.31 44.76
C GLU A 138 11.46 -16.77 44.72
N GLU A 139 12.49 -16.11 44.17
CA GLU A 139 12.58 -14.64 44.19
C GLU A 139 11.87 -13.98 43.00
N TYR A 140 11.83 -14.66 41.84
CA TYR A 140 11.27 -14.13 40.58
C TYR A 140 10.36 -15.16 39.87
N PRO A 141 9.30 -15.65 40.53
CA PRO A 141 8.42 -16.69 39.98
C PRO A 141 7.81 -16.27 38.63
N GLY A 142 7.90 -17.16 37.64
CA GLY A 142 7.28 -16.98 36.32
C GLY A 142 8.06 -16.12 35.33
N ILE A 143 9.20 -15.54 35.72
CA ILE A 143 10.04 -14.74 34.81
C ILE A 143 10.81 -15.62 33.85
N ILE A 144 11.51 -16.65 34.34
CA ILE A 144 12.18 -17.63 33.47
C ILE A 144 11.13 -18.60 32.92
N TYR A 145 11.02 -18.68 31.60
CA TYR A 145 10.10 -19.60 30.92
C TYR A 145 10.83 -20.77 30.25
N ALA A 146 12.14 -20.65 30.03
CA ALA A 146 12.96 -21.68 29.42
C ALA A 146 14.39 -21.64 29.96
N TRP A 147 15.03 -22.81 30.12
CA TRP A 147 16.45 -22.94 30.48
C TRP A 147 17.22 -23.68 29.40
N ASP A 148 18.34 -23.12 28.96
CA ASP A 148 19.39 -23.87 28.29
C ASP A 148 20.15 -24.69 29.33
N VAL A 149 19.81 -25.97 29.44
CA VAL A 149 20.42 -26.87 30.43
C VAL A 149 21.86 -27.18 30.05
N VAL A 150 22.09 -27.57 28.80
CA VAL A 150 23.42 -27.83 28.26
C VAL A 150 23.59 -27.07 26.94
N ASN A 151 24.71 -26.36 26.84
CA ASN A 151 25.10 -25.60 25.66
C ASN A 151 26.28 -26.28 24.94
N GLU A 152 26.21 -26.41 23.61
CA GLU A 152 27.32 -26.73 22.70
C GLU A 152 28.10 -28.02 23.05
N ALA A 153 27.38 -29.12 23.28
CA ALA A 153 27.96 -30.39 23.68
C ALA A 153 28.42 -31.27 22.50
N VAL A 154 28.20 -30.87 21.25
CA VAL A 154 28.58 -31.63 20.06
C VAL A 154 29.66 -30.91 19.24
N GLU A 155 30.72 -31.64 18.92
CA GLU A 155 31.85 -31.19 18.07
C GLU A 155 32.49 -32.41 17.39
N ASP A 156 33.16 -32.21 16.26
CA ASP A 156 34.00 -33.22 15.58
C ASP A 156 33.37 -34.63 15.43
N GLY A 157 32.07 -34.67 15.09
CA GLY A 157 31.33 -35.92 14.84
C GLY A 157 30.84 -36.66 16.09
N GLY A 158 30.96 -36.10 17.29
CA GLY A 158 30.54 -36.76 18.53
C GLY A 158 30.29 -35.83 19.71
N ILE A 159 30.28 -36.39 20.93
CA ILE A 159 30.22 -35.62 22.16
C ILE A 159 31.56 -34.90 22.37
N ARG A 160 31.50 -33.59 22.58
CA ARG A 160 32.67 -32.72 22.78
C ARG A 160 33.52 -33.18 23.98
N PRO A 161 34.83 -33.46 23.79
CA PRO A 161 35.75 -33.64 24.90
C PRO A 161 35.88 -32.36 25.74
N SER A 162 35.63 -32.44 27.04
CA SER A 162 35.69 -31.29 27.96
C SER A 162 36.01 -31.74 29.39
N LEU A 163 36.15 -30.78 30.32
CA LEU A 163 36.30 -31.11 31.75
C LEU A 163 35.07 -31.86 32.29
N TRP A 164 33.88 -31.65 31.72
CA TRP A 164 32.69 -32.43 32.04
C TRP A 164 32.83 -33.90 31.63
N THR A 165 33.30 -34.18 30.41
CA THR A 165 33.49 -35.58 29.98
C THR A 165 34.68 -36.25 30.68
N GLN A 166 35.70 -35.49 31.09
CA GLN A 166 36.84 -36.02 31.85
C GLN A 166 36.50 -36.40 33.29
N THR A 167 35.64 -35.60 33.94
CA THR A 167 35.30 -35.81 35.36
C THR A 167 34.06 -36.67 35.57
N VAL A 168 33.01 -36.42 34.78
CA VAL A 168 31.78 -37.19 34.84
C VAL A 168 31.85 -38.31 33.81
N GLY A 169 31.94 -37.97 32.52
CA GLY A 169 31.78 -38.91 31.40
C GLY A 169 30.75 -38.37 30.41
N GLU A 170 30.55 -39.04 29.27
CA GLU A 170 29.60 -38.56 28.23
C GLU A 170 28.16 -38.41 28.74
N ASP A 171 27.75 -39.18 29.76
CA ASP A 171 26.40 -39.08 30.32
C ASP A 171 26.18 -37.84 31.19
N TYR A 172 27.16 -36.94 31.34
CA TYR A 172 26.98 -35.67 32.05
C TYR A 172 25.79 -34.85 31.51
N ILE A 173 25.52 -34.93 30.21
CA ILE A 173 24.37 -34.28 29.57
C ILE A 173 23.07 -34.85 30.15
N LEU A 174 22.93 -36.18 30.16
CA LEU A 174 21.76 -36.86 30.70
C LEU A 174 21.58 -36.56 32.19
N GLN A 175 22.67 -36.55 32.96
CA GLN A 175 22.63 -36.22 34.39
C GLN A 175 22.22 -34.75 34.62
N ALA A 176 22.76 -33.81 33.85
CA ALA A 176 22.38 -32.38 33.94
C ALA A 176 20.88 -32.18 33.70
N PHE A 177 20.32 -32.86 32.70
CA PHE A 177 18.89 -32.82 32.40
C PHE A 177 18.02 -33.50 33.47
N ARG A 178 18.44 -34.64 34.03
CA ARG A 178 17.75 -35.26 35.17
C ARG A 178 17.71 -34.32 36.38
N ILE A 179 18.83 -33.67 36.67
CA ILE A 179 18.95 -32.70 37.75
C ILE A 179 18.08 -31.47 37.47
N ALA A 180 18.18 -30.88 36.28
CA ALA A 180 17.36 -29.72 35.91
C ALA A 180 15.86 -30.05 35.97
N ARG A 181 15.44 -31.22 35.48
CA ARG A 181 14.03 -31.66 35.54
C ARG A 181 13.53 -31.82 36.97
N LYS A 182 14.37 -32.27 37.90
CA LYS A 182 14.04 -32.39 39.33
C LYS A 182 13.65 -31.04 39.95
N TYR A 183 14.25 -29.94 39.48
CA TYR A 183 14.03 -28.60 40.05
C TYR A 183 13.23 -27.66 39.14
N ALA A 184 12.92 -28.04 37.90
CA ALA A 184 12.12 -27.23 37.00
C ALA A 184 10.66 -27.13 37.48
N ALA A 185 10.13 -25.91 37.56
CA ALA A 185 8.71 -25.72 37.72
C ALA A 185 7.95 -26.27 36.47
N PRO A 186 6.71 -26.76 36.62
CA PRO A 186 5.96 -27.36 35.49
C PRO A 186 5.77 -26.46 34.27
N SER A 187 5.82 -25.14 34.45
CA SER A 187 5.67 -24.14 33.39
C SER A 187 6.99 -23.74 32.71
N VAL A 188 8.11 -24.37 33.06
CA VAL A 188 9.45 -24.01 32.58
C VAL A 188 9.99 -25.13 31.69
N SER A 189 10.25 -24.77 30.44
CA SER A 189 10.75 -25.70 29.42
C SER A 189 12.27 -25.86 29.50
N LEU A 190 12.77 -27.09 29.34
CA LEU A 190 14.20 -27.41 29.34
C LEU A 190 14.72 -27.65 27.93
N PHE A 191 15.77 -26.91 27.55
CA PHE A 191 16.34 -26.91 26.21
C PHE A 191 17.76 -27.45 26.17
N TYR A 192 18.06 -28.17 25.10
CA TYR A 192 19.42 -28.34 24.60
C TYR A 192 19.71 -27.24 23.57
N ASN A 193 20.85 -26.56 23.64
CA ASN A 193 21.19 -25.45 22.75
C ASN A 193 22.57 -25.66 22.10
N ASP A 194 22.71 -25.44 20.80
CA ASP A 194 23.97 -25.66 20.09
C ASP A 194 24.08 -24.80 18.82
N TYR A 195 25.30 -24.58 18.33
CA TYR A 195 25.63 -23.86 17.08
C TYR A 195 25.73 -24.81 15.90
N ASP A 196 25.70 -24.25 14.68
CA ASP A 196 25.84 -25.00 13.44
C ASP A 196 24.91 -26.23 13.34
N THR A 197 23.75 -26.13 14.01
CA THR A 197 22.73 -27.19 14.08
C THR A 197 22.10 -27.49 12.72
N PHE A 198 22.41 -26.66 11.72
CA PHE A 198 22.05 -26.83 10.33
C PHE A 198 22.99 -27.73 9.53
N LEU A 199 24.18 -28.07 10.05
CA LEU A 199 25.10 -28.98 9.37
C LEU A 199 24.54 -30.42 9.42
N PRO A 200 24.44 -31.13 8.27
CA PRO A 200 23.80 -32.45 8.23
C PRO A 200 24.36 -33.47 9.23
N TRP A 201 25.69 -33.57 9.33
CA TRP A 201 26.33 -34.50 10.28
C TRP A 201 26.06 -34.13 11.74
N LYS A 202 26.06 -32.83 12.05
CA LYS A 202 25.87 -32.34 13.42
C LYS A 202 24.42 -32.52 13.85
N ARG A 203 23.49 -32.24 12.93
CA ARG A 203 22.05 -32.51 13.08
C ARG A 203 21.77 -33.97 13.43
N GLU A 204 22.40 -34.90 12.73
CA GLU A 204 22.27 -36.33 13.00
C GLU A 204 22.81 -36.70 14.40
N VAL A 205 24.02 -36.26 14.75
CA VAL A 205 24.62 -36.53 16.07
C VAL A 205 23.76 -35.96 17.20
N ILE A 206 23.26 -34.73 17.07
CA ILE A 206 22.39 -34.10 18.06
C ILE A 206 21.10 -34.92 18.23
N CYS A 207 20.47 -35.35 17.13
CA CYS A 207 19.26 -36.17 17.20
C CYS A 207 19.51 -37.50 17.92
N GLU A 208 20.52 -38.26 17.49
CA GLU A 208 20.74 -39.63 17.97
C GLU A 208 21.37 -39.71 19.35
N ARG A 209 22.33 -38.82 19.66
CA ARG A 209 23.16 -38.90 20.87
C ARG A 209 22.68 -38.01 22.00
N ILE A 210 21.89 -36.97 21.70
CA ILE A 210 21.41 -36.00 22.70
C ILE A 210 19.90 -36.07 22.84
N LEU A 211 19.16 -35.68 21.80
CA LEU A 211 17.72 -35.44 21.92
C LEU A 211 16.92 -36.72 22.14
N LYS A 212 17.18 -37.80 21.38
CA LYS A 212 16.46 -39.08 21.57
C LYS A 212 16.67 -39.69 22.96
N PRO A 213 17.90 -39.79 23.52
CA PRO A 213 18.08 -40.25 24.89
C PRO A 213 17.34 -39.40 25.93
N LEU A 214 17.37 -38.07 25.79
CA LEU A 214 16.66 -37.17 26.71
C LEU A 214 15.13 -37.30 26.59
N LEU A 215 14.62 -37.45 25.36
CA LEU A 215 13.20 -37.66 25.07
C LEU A 215 12.69 -38.99 25.62
N ALA A 216 13.50 -40.06 25.54
CA ALA A 216 13.13 -41.37 26.07
C ALA A 216 12.86 -41.35 27.59
N GLU A 217 13.44 -40.38 28.31
CA GLU A 217 13.21 -40.17 29.74
C GLU A 217 12.31 -38.95 30.05
N GLY A 218 11.76 -38.27 29.03
CA GLY A 218 10.91 -37.08 29.22
C GLY A 218 11.65 -35.89 29.84
N LEU A 219 12.94 -35.73 29.55
CA LEU A 219 13.79 -34.75 30.22
C LEU A 219 13.94 -33.43 29.46
N VAL A 220 13.76 -33.43 28.14
CA VAL A 220 13.93 -32.25 27.27
C VAL A 220 12.59 -31.86 26.65
N ASP A 221 12.30 -30.56 26.60
CA ASP A 221 11.08 -30.00 26.02
C ASP A 221 11.36 -29.33 24.67
N GLY A 222 12.61 -28.87 24.44
CA GLY A 222 12.93 -28.15 23.23
C GLY A 222 14.39 -28.19 22.77
N MET A 223 14.58 -27.74 21.53
CA MET A 223 15.87 -27.58 20.85
C MET A 223 16.10 -26.11 20.52
N GLY A 224 17.23 -25.57 20.99
CA GLY A 224 17.75 -24.25 20.66
C GLY A 224 18.73 -24.31 19.50
N MET A 225 18.42 -23.60 18.42
CA MET A 225 19.25 -23.50 17.23
C MET A 225 20.00 -22.16 17.24
N GLN A 226 21.23 -22.14 17.76
CA GLN A 226 22.07 -20.93 17.72
C GLN A 226 22.37 -20.61 16.25
N SER A 227 21.92 -19.45 15.80
CA SER A 227 21.82 -19.11 14.38
C SER A 227 22.76 -17.98 13.99
N HIS A 228 24.04 -18.17 14.28
CA HIS A 228 25.13 -17.35 13.76
C HIS A 228 25.38 -17.70 12.29
N MET A 229 24.79 -16.95 11.39
CA MET A 229 24.83 -17.20 9.95
C MET A 229 25.83 -16.26 9.26
N THR A 230 26.20 -16.55 8.01
CA THR A 230 26.83 -15.58 7.11
C THR A 230 25.86 -15.23 5.99
N MET A 231 26.21 -14.29 5.12
CA MET A 231 25.45 -13.94 3.91
C MET A 231 25.21 -15.12 2.96
N GLU A 232 26.05 -16.15 3.03
CA GLU A 232 26.00 -17.33 2.16
C GLU A 232 25.62 -18.60 2.93
N LYS A 233 26.12 -18.78 4.15
CA LYS A 233 26.00 -20.04 4.90
C LYS A 233 25.10 -19.92 6.15
N PRO A 234 24.35 -20.97 6.50
CA PRO A 234 24.03 -22.13 5.65
C PRO A 234 23.21 -21.72 4.42
N GLU A 235 23.06 -22.63 3.47
CA GLU A 235 21.95 -22.53 2.53
C GLU A 235 20.63 -22.63 3.31
N LEU A 236 19.68 -21.74 3.01
CA LEU A 236 18.41 -21.68 3.75
C LEU A 236 17.60 -22.99 3.64
N SER A 237 17.79 -23.76 2.57
CA SER A 237 17.22 -25.09 2.40
C SER A 237 17.72 -26.09 3.45
N GLU A 238 19.01 -26.04 3.83
CA GLU A 238 19.56 -26.87 4.90
C GLU A 238 19.10 -26.40 6.28
N TYR A 239 18.92 -25.09 6.46
CA TYR A 239 18.31 -24.55 7.66
C TYR A 239 16.87 -25.09 7.84
N GLU A 240 16.05 -25.02 6.78
CA GLU A 240 14.68 -25.55 6.80
C GLU A 240 14.63 -27.06 7.06
N LYS A 241 15.50 -27.85 6.43
CA LYS A 241 15.59 -29.30 6.71
C LYS A 241 15.88 -29.57 8.19
N SER A 242 16.73 -28.76 8.80
CA SER A 242 17.08 -28.89 10.21
C SER A 242 15.91 -28.55 11.11
N LEU A 243 15.23 -27.46 10.82
CA LEU A 243 14.02 -27.04 11.51
C LEU A 243 12.96 -28.16 11.52
N ARG A 244 12.70 -28.76 10.35
CA ARG A 244 11.75 -29.89 10.21
C ARG A 244 12.25 -31.16 10.90
N THR A 245 13.54 -31.45 10.87
CA THR A 245 14.13 -32.64 11.52
C THR A 245 13.96 -32.58 13.03
N TYR A 246 14.28 -31.45 13.65
CA TYR A 246 14.07 -31.26 15.08
C TYR A 246 12.58 -31.17 15.43
N GLY A 247 11.78 -30.50 14.60
CA GLY A 247 10.32 -30.42 14.75
C GLY A 247 9.63 -31.79 14.74
N ALA A 248 10.10 -32.72 13.91
CA ALA A 248 9.57 -34.09 13.83
C ALA A 248 9.77 -34.91 15.12
N LEU A 249 10.65 -34.48 16.04
CA LEU A 249 10.80 -35.08 17.36
C LEU A 249 9.72 -34.62 18.37
N GLY A 250 8.82 -33.72 17.97
CA GLY A 250 7.76 -33.17 18.83
C GLY A 250 8.24 -32.11 19.83
N LEU A 251 9.45 -31.59 19.63
CA LEU A 251 10.09 -30.60 20.50
C LEU A 251 9.63 -29.17 20.17
N GLU A 252 9.65 -28.30 21.18
CA GLU A 252 9.64 -26.85 20.95
C GLU A 252 10.93 -26.42 20.28
N ILE A 253 10.84 -25.56 19.26
CA ILE A 253 12.02 -25.03 18.57
C ILE A 253 12.19 -23.56 18.90
N HIS A 254 13.37 -23.21 19.38
CA HIS A 254 13.80 -21.83 19.54
C HIS A 254 14.93 -21.54 18.57
N VAL A 255 14.77 -20.51 17.75
CA VAL A 255 15.91 -19.90 17.05
C VAL A 255 16.59 -18.99 18.06
N THR A 256 17.80 -19.35 18.46
CA THR A 256 18.58 -18.61 19.46
C THR A 256 19.74 -17.90 18.76
N GLU A 257 20.25 -16.84 19.40
CA GLU A 257 21.50 -16.19 19.00
C GLU A 257 21.57 -15.78 17.51
N LEU A 258 20.45 -15.28 16.97
CA LEU A 258 20.34 -14.94 15.56
C LEU A 258 21.13 -13.67 15.25
N ASP A 259 22.13 -13.81 14.39
CA ASP A 259 22.83 -12.73 13.70
C ASP A 259 23.33 -13.24 12.32
N ILE A 260 23.39 -12.35 11.32
CA ILE A 260 23.85 -12.71 9.97
C ILE A 260 25.09 -11.88 9.64
N HIS A 261 26.26 -12.49 9.78
CA HIS A 261 27.54 -11.84 9.53
C HIS A 261 27.61 -11.23 8.12
N ASN A 262 27.73 -9.91 8.08
CA ASN A 262 27.96 -9.12 6.89
C ASN A 262 28.99 -8.02 7.21
N THR A 263 29.92 -7.74 6.31
CA THR A 263 30.98 -6.72 6.47
C THR A 263 30.88 -5.57 5.46
N ASP A 264 29.99 -5.68 4.47
CA ASP A 264 29.77 -4.65 3.47
C ASP A 264 28.53 -3.82 3.81
N SER A 265 28.72 -2.51 4.03
CA SER A 265 27.66 -1.54 4.30
C SER A 265 27.09 -0.86 3.04
N SER A 266 27.40 -1.37 1.84
CA SER A 266 26.81 -0.87 0.59
C SER A 266 25.29 -1.10 0.58
N ALA A 267 24.55 -0.23 -0.11
CA ALA A 267 23.09 -0.38 -0.22
C ALA A 267 22.68 -1.74 -0.82
N ILE A 268 23.44 -2.24 -1.81
CA ILE A 268 23.23 -3.55 -2.43
C ILE A 268 23.39 -4.68 -1.40
N SER A 269 24.43 -4.62 -0.56
CA SER A 269 24.66 -5.63 0.48
C SER A 269 23.63 -5.55 1.61
N MET A 270 23.19 -4.35 1.98
CA MET A 270 22.10 -4.17 2.95
C MET A 270 20.78 -4.74 2.46
N GLU A 271 20.45 -4.55 1.18
CA GLU A 271 19.26 -5.15 0.57
C GLU A 271 19.37 -6.68 0.50
N ALA A 272 20.55 -7.21 0.19
CA ALA A 272 20.79 -8.65 0.22
C ALA A 272 20.65 -9.24 1.64
N LEU A 273 21.12 -8.51 2.66
CA LEU A 273 20.94 -8.87 4.07
C LEU A 273 19.45 -8.86 4.44
N ALA A 274 18.70 -7.87 3.96
CA ALA A 274 17.26 -7.76 4.16
C ALA A 274 16.49 -8.93 3.54
N ASP A 275 16.81 -9.30 2.29
CA ASP A 275 16.25 -10.49 1.63
C ASP A 275 16.56 -11.77 2.41
N ARG A 276 17.80 -11.93 2.89
CA ARG A 276 18.19 -13.12 3.63
C ARG A 276 17.43 -13.27 4.94
N TYR A 277 17.27 -12.17 5.68
CA TYR A 277 16.42 -12.14 6.88
C TYR A 277 14.96 -12.45 6.55
N ARG A 278 14.40 -11.82 5.51
CA ARG A 278 13.02 -12.09 5.04
C ARG A 278 12.81 -13.57 4.77
N ARG A 279 13.69 -14.18 3.96
CA ARG A 279 13.57 -15.60 3.58
C ARG A 279 13.68 -16.53 4.79
N LEU A 280 14.58 -16.24 5.73
CA LEU A 280 14.67 -16.99 6.98
C LEU A 280 13.36 -16.91 7.77
N PHE A 281 12.86 -15.70 8.02
CA PHE A 281 11.61 -15.51 8.77
C PHE A 281 10.40 -16.13 8.07
N SER A 282 10.34 -16.11 6.72
CA SER A 282 9.30 -16.80 5.96
C SER A 282 9.33 -18.31 6.19
N ILE A 283 10.52 -18.92 6.23
CA ILE A 283 10.68 -20.35 6.57
C ILE A 283 10.15 -20.63 7.98
N LEU A 284 10.48 -19.79 8.96
CA LEU A 284 10.06 -19.96 10.36
C LEU A 284 8.53 -19.87 10.51
N VAL A 285 7.92 -18.83 9.92
CA VAL A 285 6.47 -18.63 9.95
C VAL A 285 5.74 -19.76 9.23
N ARG A 286 6.23 -20.18 8.05
CA ARG A 286 5.66 -21.29 7.29
C ARG A 286 5.72 -22.60 8.07
N ALA A 287 6.89 -22.94 8.61
CA ALA A 287 7.05 -24.18 9.38
C ALA A 287 6.16 -24.23 10.62
N LYS A 288 5.92 -23.08 11.28
CA LYS A 288 4.97 -22.96 12.38
C LYS A 288 3.52 -23.17 11.91
N LYS A 289 3.11 -22.51 10.82
CA LYS A 289 1.75 -22.62 10.26
C LYS A 289 1.42 -24.04 9.80
N GLU A 290 2.35 -24.69 9.10
CA GLU A 290 2.19 -26.07 8.61
C GLU A 290 2.23 -27.12 9.73
N GLY A 291 2.62 -26.73 10.95
CA GLY A 291 2.88 -27.68 12.03
C GLY A 291 4.13 -28.53 11.81
N ALA A 292 4.99 -28.17 10.85
CA ALA A 292 6.22 -28.89 10.54
C ALA A 292 7.32 -28.70 11.62
N ALA A 293 7.28 -27.59 12.33
CA ALA A 293 8.08 -27.35 13.51
C ALA A 293 7.35 -26.42 14.47
N ASN A 294 7.33 -26.75 15.77
CA ASN A 294 6.73 -25.89 16.79
C ASN A 294 7.69 -24.76 17.18
N VAL A 295 7.90 -23.80 16.28
CA VAL A 295 8.70 -22.60 16.56
C VAL A 295 7.95 -21.73 17.57
N THR A 296 8.57 -21.44 18.71
CA THR A 296 7.92 -20.68 19.81
C THR A 296 8.67 -19.41 20.21
N ASN A 297 9.92 -19.23 19.76
CA ASN A 297 10.71 -18.03 20.01
C ASN A 297 11.84 -17.85 18.99
N VAL A 298 12.12 -16.60 18.62
CA VAL A 298 13.29 -16.17 17.84
C VAL A 298 14.04 -15.08 18.62
N THR A 299 15.31 -15.31 18.95
CA THR A 299 16.12 -14.38 19.74
C THR A 299 17.33 -13.87 18.96
N PHE A 300 17.45 -12.55 18.81
CA PHE A 300 18.61 -11.89 18.21
C PHE A 300 19.78 -11.80 19.20
N TRP A 301 21.01 -11.91 18.71
CA TRP A 301 22.22 -11.75 19.55
C TRP A 301 22.72 -10.30 19.58
N GLY A 302 21.96 -9.44 20.26
CA GLY A 302 22.24 -8.02 20.42
C GLY A 302 21.10 -7.11 19.94
N LEU A 303 21.26 -5.80 20.16
CA LEU A 303 20.25 -4.78 19.79
C LEU A 303 20.64 -3.93 18.57
N GLN A 304 21.93 -3.74 18.31
CA GLN A 304 22.43 -2.92 17.20
C GLN A 304 23.86 -3.33 16.79
N ASP A 305 24.23 -3.03 15.55
CA ASP A 305 25.50 -3.50 14.95
C ASP A 305 26.76 -3.08 15.73
N GLU A 306 26.77 -1.88 16.33
CA GLU A 306 27.91 -1.36 17.11
C GLU A 306 28.25 -2.19 18.35
N GLU A 307 27.32 -3.03 18.80
CA GLU A 307 27.48 -3.90 19.97
C GLU A 307 27.75 -5.35 19.56
N SER A 308 27.76 -5.65 18.26
CA SER A 308 27.93 -7.03 17.81
C SER A 308 29.33 -7.56 18.13
N TRP A 309 29.35 -8.68 18.85
CA TRP A 309 30.56 -9.45 19.17
C TRP A 309 31.35 -9.85 17.91
N LEU A 310 30.67 -10.05 16.78
CA LEU A 310 31.28 -10.43 15.50
C LEU A 310 32.33 -9.43 15.03
N THR A 311 32.17 -8.13 15.34
CA THR A 311 33.16 -7.12 14.96
C THR A 311 34.53 -7.37 15.60
N GLY A 312 34.54 -7.68 16.89
CA GLY A 312 35.77 -8.02 17.61
C GLY A 312 36.28 -9.42 17.26
N PHE A 313 35.39 -10.41 17.24
CA PHE A 313 35.72 -11.81 17.01
C PHE A 313 36.30 -12.08 15.62
N ARG A 314 35.76 -11.43 14.58
CA ARG A 314 36.23 -11.57 13.19
C ARG A 314 37.34 -10.59 12.82
N GLY A 315 37.67 -9.64 13.70
CA GLY A 315 38.68 -8.61 13.43
C GLY A 315 38.29 -7.62 12.32
N ALA A 316 37.01 -7.55 11.95
CA ALA A 316 36.48 -6.67 10.92
C ALA A 316 35.08 -6.19 11.31
N LYS A 317 34.75 -4.91 11.03
CA LYS A 317 33.43 -4.36 11.35
C LYS A 317 32.33 -5.15 10.66
N SER A 318 31.34 -5.59 11.43
CA SER A 318 30.18 -6.33 10.93
C SER A 318 28.88 -5.56 11.14
N PHE A 319 27.90 -5.80 10.28
CA PHE A 319 26.57 -5.19 10.28
C PHE A 319 25.44 -6.23 10.35
N PRO A 320 25.41 -7.11 11.37
CA PRO A 320 24.65 -8.34 11.28
C PRO A 320 23.22 -8.28 11.82
N LEU A 321 22.83 -7.24 12.56
CA LEU A 321 21.53 -7.15 13.26
C LEU A 321 20.50 -6.37 12.45
N LEU A 322 19.38 -5.95 13.05
CA LEU A 322 18.31 -5.21 12.37
C LEU A 322 18.44 -3.68 12.47
N PHE A 323 19.35 -3.19 13.32
CA PHE A 323 19.47 -1.77 13.62
C PHE A 323 20.91 -1.27 13.51
N TRP A 324 21.04 -0.08 12.94
CA TRP A 324 22.25 0.74 13.03
C TRP A 324 22.41 1.36 14.43
N LYS A 325 23.54 2.05 14.63
CA LYS A 325 23.80 2.89 15.79
C LYS A 325 22.62 3.79 16.15
N GLY A 326 22.27 3.79 17.44
CA GLY A 326 21.16 4.57 17.96
C GLY A 326 19.79 3.98 17.65
N TYR A 327 19.71 2.68 17.39
CA TYR A 327 18.47 1.95 17.12
C TYR A 327 17.73 2.43 15.85
N ARG A 328 18.47 2.98 14.88
CA ARG A 328 17.91 3.38 13.59
C ARG A 328 17.67 2.12 12.75
N PRO A 329 16.44 1.86 12.26
CA PRO A 329 16.13 0.64 11.53
C PRO A 329 16.93 0.51 10.23
N LYS A 330 17.24 -0.73 9.85
CA LYS A 330 17.78 -1.12 8.54
C LYS A 330 16.68 -1.63 7.62
N GLU A 331 17.00 -1.80 6.35
CA GLU A 331 16.17 -2.47 5.34
C GLU A 331 15.74 -3.86 5.84
N ALA A 332 16.63 -4.57 6.54
CA ALA A 332 16.34 -5.84 7.17
C ALA A 332 15.23 -5.79 8.23
N TYR A 333 15.10 -4.69 8.98
CA TYR A 333 14.01 -4.51 9.95
C TYR A 333 12.66 -4.45 9.22
N GLY A 334 12.57 -3.63 8.16
CA GLY A 334 11.37 -3.55 7.32
C GLY A 334 11.02 -4.89 6.67
N ALA A 335 12.03 -5.60 6.17
CA ALA A 335 11.87 -6.91 5.55
C ALA A 335 11.34 -7.97 6.54
N VAL A 336 11.85 -7.99 7.78
CA VAL A 336 11.35 -8.88 8.84
C VAL A 336 9.93 -8.50 9.26
N LEU A 337 9.61 -7.21 9.40
CA LEU A 337 8.24 -6.77 9.73
C LEU A 337 7.21 -7.17 8.67
N ALA A 338 7.60 -7.22 7.39
CA ALA A 338 6.68 -7.55 6.31
C ALA A 338 6.30 -9.05 6.24
N VAL A 339 7.10 -9.97 6.80
CA VAL A 339 6.93 -11.43 6.60
C VAL A 339 5.61 -11.99 7.14
N PRO A 340 5.16 -11.68 8.37
CA PRO A 340 3.85 -12.14 8.86
C PRO A 340 2.69 -11.61 8.01
N GLY A 341 2.97 -10.53 7.27
CA GLY A 341 2.19 -10.00 6.18
C GLY A 341 2.54 -10.56 4.80
N ILE A 342 3.00 -11.81 4.67
CA ILE A 342 3.03 -12.55 3.40
C ILE A 342 2.29 -13.86 3.66
N VAL A 343 1.05 -13.92 3.19
CA VAL A 343 0.24 -15.15 3.16
C VAL A 343 0.17 -15.55 1.70
N GLU A 344 0.52 -16.80 1.37
CA GLU A 344 0.18 -17.37 0.06
C GLU A 344 -1.33 -17.21 -0.16
N GLY A 345 -1.72 -16.39 -1.13
CA GLY A 345 -3.12 -16.20 -1.55
C GLY A 345 -3.87 -15.00 -0.97
N ASP A 346 -3.23 -14.06 -0.26
CA ASP A 346 -3.88 -12.80 0.17
C ASP A 346 -2.88 -11.62 0.16
N ALA A 347 -2.45 -11.20 -1.04
CA ALA A 347 -1.52 -10.08 -1.22
C ALA A 347 -2.12 -8.82 -1.87
N GLN A 348 -3.33 -8.86 -2.42
CA GLN A 348 -3.94 -7.69 -3.09
C GLN A 348 -4.33 -6.54 -2.18
N ASP A 349 -4.35 -6.76 -0.87
CA ASP A 349 -4.72 -5.75 0.11
C ASP A 349 -3.54 -5.24 0.93
N ARG A 350 -2.31 -5.57 0.52
CA ARG A 350 -1.11 -5.16 1.25
C ARG A 350 -0.62 -3.81 0.76
N LEU A 351 -0.30 -2.94 1.70
CA LEU A 351 0.29 -1.63 1.45
C LEU A 351 1.82 -1.75 1.35
N PRO A 352 2.51 -0.75 0.76
CA PRO A 352 3.96 -0.79 0.55
C PRO A 352 4.78 -1.03 1.82
N GLY A 353 4.30 -0.58 2.98
CA GLY A 353 4.92 -0.81 4.28
C GLY A 353 4.78 -2.23 4.82
N GLY A 354 4.18 -3.15 4.06
CA GLY A 354 3.95 -4.55 4.41
C GLY A 354 2.71 -4.79 5.27
N GLN A 355 2.04 -3.73 5.73
CA GLN A 355 0.79 -3.86 6.48
C GLN A 355 -0.34 -4.25 5.54
N ARG A 356 -1.29 -5.03 6.06
CA ARG A 356 -2.58 -5.24 5.41
C ARG A 356 -3.40 -3.94 5.50
N PHE A 357 -4.07 -3.57 4.42
CA PHE A 357 -5.10 -2.53 4.43
C PHE A 357 -6.20 -2.90 5.43
N VAL A 358 -6.68 -1.92 6.19
CA VAL A 358 -7.66 -2.15 7.25
C VAL A 358 -9.06 -2.06 6.66
N PHE A 359 -9.63 -3.23 6.32
CA PHE A 359 -11.06 -3.34 6.01
C PHE A 359 -11.86 -3.25 7.32
N TRP A 360 -12.38 -2.06 7.60
CA TRP A 360 -13.12 -1.76 8.83
C TRP A 360 -14.61 -2.12 8.75
N GLU A 361 -15.15 -2.28 7.54
CA GLU A 361 -16.55 -2.61 7.29
C GLU A 361 -16.97 -3.86 8.08
N ARG A 362 -18.20 -3.85 8.59
CA ARG A 362 -18.84 -4.99 9.26
C ARG A 362 -20.12 -5.37 8.53
N GLU A 363 -20.55 -6.62 8.67
CA GLU A 363 -21.88 -7.03 8.20
C GLU A 363 -22.95 -6.25 8.98
N GLN A 364 -23.89 -5.65 8.26
CA GLN A 364 -24.92 -4.78 8.84
C GLN A 364 -26.15 -5.59 9.24
N THR A 365 -26.70 -5.32 10.42
CA THR A 365 -28.06 -5.74 10.80
C THR A 365 -28.84 -4.52 11.25
N TYR A 366 -29.83 -4.13 10.46
CA TYR A 366 -30.64 -2.94 10.75
C TYR A 366 -31.79 -3.29 11.70
N ARG A 367 -31.97 -2.45 12.73
CA ARG A 367 -33.04 -2.60 13.73
C ARG A 367 -34.35 -1.95 13.28
N ARG A 368 -34.26 -1.03 12.33
CA ARG A 368 -35.39 -0.26 11.82
C ARG A 368 -35.25 -0.06 10.33
N GLU A 369 -36.34 -0.28 9.63
CA GLU A 369 -36.46 -0.08 8.19
C GLU A 369 -37.50 1.01 7.93
N TYR A 370 -37.18 1.93 7.02
CA TYR A 370 -38.10 2.95 6.53
C TYR A 370 -38.25 2.80 5.01
N HIS A 371 -39.46 2.93 4.49
CA HIS A 371 -39.75 2.87 3.06
C HIS A 371 -40.06 4.25 2.52
N VAL A 372 -39.49 4.56 1.36
CA VAL A 372 -39.82 5.74 0.55
C VAL A 372 -40.38 5.24 -0.77
N ASN A 373 -41.67 5.50 -1.03
CA ASN A 373 -42.34 5.00 -2.23
C ASN A 373 -43.40 5.99 -2.73
N PRO A 374 -43.02 6.99 -3.55
CA PRO A 374 -43.95 8.00 -4.05
C PRO A 374 -45.02 7.45 -4.99
N MET A 375 -44.86 6.21 -5.47
CA MET A 375 -45.83 5.52 -6.33
C MET A 375 -46.93 4.83 -5.52
N SER A 376 -46.73 4.65 -4.21
CA SER A 376 -47.77 4.11 -3.33
C SER A 376 -48.87 5.16 -3.12
N PRO A 377 -50.16 4.80 -3.29
CA PRO A 377 -51.27 5.72 -3.01
C PRO A 377 -51.39 6.08 -1.52
N ALA A 378 -50.71 5.34 -0.64
CA ALA A 378 -50.67 5.59 0.79
C ALA A 378 -49.48 6.48 1.22
N ALA A 379 -48.60 6.87 0.29
CA ALA A 379 -47.39 7.61 0.61
C ALA A 379 -47.68 9.04 1.11
N SER A 380 -46.97 9.43 2.16
CA SER A 380 -47.06 10.76 2.76
C SER A 380 -45.81 11.00 3.62
N ASP A 381 -45.30 12.22 3.64
CA ASP A 381 -44.17 12.59 4.51
C ASP A 381 -44.55 12.66 6.01
N GLU A 382 -45.85 12.62 6.32
CA GLU A 382 -46.38 12.54 7.69
C GLU A 382 -46.52 11.08 8.20
N ASN A 383 -46.18 10.08 7.37
CA ASN A 383 -46.29 8.68 7.73
C ASN A 383 -45.17 8.22 8.68
N ASP A 384 -45.25 6.98 9.17
CA ASP A 384 -44.23 6.37 10.03
C ASP A 384 -43.07 5.70 9.24
N GLY A 385 -43.18 5.65 7.92
CA GLY A 385 -42.21 5.04 7.02
C GLY A 385 -42.28 3.51 6.99
N SER A 386 -43.33 2.88 7.51
CA SER A 386 -43.56 1.44 7.29
C SER A 386 -43.78 1.12 5.81
N ALA A 387 -43.68 -0.16 5.43
CA ALA A 387 -43.95 -0.58 4.05
C ALA A 387 -45.41 -0.27 3.64
N GLU A 388 -46.34 -0.36 4.58
CA GLU A 388 -47.77 -0.07 4.39
C GLU A 388 -48.06 1.44 4.34
N HIS A 389 -47.30 2.24 5.09
CA HIS A 389 -47.39 3.69 5.15
C HIS A 389 -46.01 4.33 4.86
N PRO A 390 -45.54 4.27 3.60
CA PRO A 390 -44.22 4.76 3.26
C PRO A 390 -44.16 6.30 3.24
N PHE A 391 -42.97 6.84 3.36
CA PHE A 391 -42.69 8.26 3.09
C PHE A 391 -42.85 8.58 1.60
N GLN A 392 -43.15 9.85 1.28
CA GLN A 392 -43.26 10.33 -0.10
C GLN A 392 -41.89 10.75 -0.64
N THR A 393 -41.06 11.39 0.19
CA THR A 393 -39.74 11.91 -0.16
C THR A 393 -38.62 11.18 0.58
N ILE A 394 -37.41 11.20 0.01
CA ILE A 394 -36.25 10.62 0.68
C ILE A 394 -35.85 11.51 1.87
N GLN A 395 -36.00 12.83 1.75
CA GLN A 395 -35.72 13.75 2.84
C GLN A 395 -36.53 13.47 4.11
N ALA A 396 -37.84 13.19 4.00
CA ALA A 396 -38.67 12.88 5.17
C ALA A 396 -38.16 11.64 5.93
N ALA A 397 -37.70 10.61 5.22
CA ALA A 397 -37.04 9.47 5.85
C ALA A 397 -35.68 9.85 6.43
N ALA A 398 -34.90 10.68 5.74
CA ALA A 398 -33.58 11.14 6.17
C ALA A 398 -33.61 12.00 7.43
N ASP A 399 -34.72 12.70 7.69
CA ASP A 399 -34.96 13.48 8.90
C ASP A 399 -35.15 12.62 10.16
N VAL A 400 -35.53 11.34 10.00
CA VAL A 400 -35.84 10.42 11.12
C VAL A 400 -34.96 9.16 11.17
N ALA A 401 -34.16 8.90 10.13
CA ALA A 401 -33.25 7.78 10.07
C ALA A 401 -32.03 8.00 10.98
N GLY A 402 -31.90 7.20 12.04
CA GLY A 402 -30.81 7.24 13.01
C GLY A 402 -29.96 5.96 13.04
N PRO A 403 -28.98 5.85 13.96
CA PRO A 403 -28.05 4.72 14.02
C PRO A 403 -28.73 3.34 13.93
N GLY A 404 -28.20 2.47 13.07
CA GLY A 404 -28.72 1.12 12.86
C GLY A 404 -30.06 1.05 12.13
N SER A 405 -30.45 2.11 11.40
CA SER A 405 -31.62 2.11 10.52
C SER A 405 -31.24 2.05 9.04
N CYS A 406 -32.16 1.53 8.22
CA CYS A 406 -32.03 1.52 6.78
C CYS A 406 -33.27 2.16 6.12
N VAL A 407 -33.04 3.09 5.20
CA VAL A 407 -34.04 3.67 4.32
C VAL A 407 -34.03 2.93 3.00
N LYS A 408 -35.10 2.18 2.73
CA LYS A 408 -35.37 1.48 1.48
C LYS A 408 -36.10 2.40 0.52
N ILE A 409 -35.43 2.75 -0.57
CA ILE A 409 -35.93 3.72 -1.55
C ILE A 409 -36.43 2.96 -2.77
N HIS A 410 -37.72 3.04 -3.06
CA HIS A 410 -38.33 2.37 -4.20
C HIS A 410 -38.02 3.12 -5.51
N GLY A 411 -38.02 2.39 -6.63
CA GLY A 411 -37.71 2.93 -7.95
C GLY A 411 -38.55 4.16 -8.31
N GLY A 412 -37.89 5.22 -8.81
CA GLY A 412 -38.53 6.50 -9.11
C GLY A 412 -37.56 7.66 -9.30
N VAL A 413 -38.09 8.80 -9.74
CA VAL A 413 -37.34 10.05 -9.88
C VAL A 413 -37.68 11.00 -8.72
N TYR A 414 -36.67 11.35 -7.94
CA TYR A 414 -36.75 12.18 -6.74
C TYR A 414 -36.03 13.51 -7.00
N ARG A 415 -36.78 14.62 -7.07
CA ARG A 415 -36.23 15.96 -7.36
C ARG A 415 -35.94 16.72 -6.08
N GLU A 416 -34.91 16.30 -5.37
CA GLU A 416 -34.54 16.82 -4.06
C GLU A 416 -33.01 16.84 -3.87
N CYS A 417 -32.56 17.44 -2.76
CA CYS A 417 -31.21 17.24 -2.24
C CYS A 417 -31.39 16.58 -0.88
N VAL A 418 -30.97 15.34 -0.74
CA VAL A 418 -31.13 14.55 0.48
C VAL A 418 -30.04 14.93 1.47
N SER A 419 -30.46 15.38 2.64
CA SER A 419 -29.61 15.81 3.74
C SER A 419 -29.88 14.97 4.98
N PRO A 420 -29.11 13.87 5.19
CA PRO A 420 -29.21 13.07 6.40
C PRO A 420 -29.10 13.91 7.68
N ALA A 421 -30.02 13.71 8.62
CA ALA A 421 -30.01 14.40 9.91
C ALA A 421 -29.08 13.72 10.93
N PHE A 422 -28.84 12.41 10.79
CA PHE A 422 -28.03 11.62 11.71
C PHE A 422 -27.04 10.70 11.00
N GLY A 423 -25.90 10.46 11.67
CA GLY A 423 -24.91 9.44 11.30
C GLY A 423 -25.04 8.20 12.20
N GLY A 424 -24.28 7.16 11.87
CA GLY A 424 -24.21 5.94 12.69
C GLY A 424 -23.31 6.10 13.93
N ASN A 425 -23.42 5.17 14.87
CA ASN A 425 -22.56 5.15 16.08
C ASN A 425 -21.24 4.40 15.89
N GLY A 426 -21.10 3.68 14.78
CA GLY A 426 -19.98 2.78 14.52
C GLY A 426 -20.25 1.90 13.31
N PRO A 427 -19.28 1.04 12.97
CA PRO A 427 -19.38 0.20 11.78
C PRO A 427 -20.46 -0.86 11.88
N GLU A 428 -21.01 -1.20 13.05
CA GLU A 428 -22.14 -2.15 13.20
C GLU A 428 -23.52 -1.47 13.21
N GLU A 429 -23.57 -0.15 13.40
CA GLU A 429 -24.80 0.64 13.55
C GLU A 429 -24.83 1.82 12.55
N MET A 430 -24.52 1.55 11.28
CA MET A 430 -24.55 2.57 10.23
C MET A 430 -25.99 3.05 9.96
N VAL A 431 -26.13 4.26 9.42
CA VAL A 431 -27.38 4.72 8.78
C VAL A 431 -27.29 4.41 7.30
N CYS A 432 -28.22 3.62 6.77
CA CYS A 432 -28.21 3.19 5.38
C CYS A 432 -29.31 3.86 4.57
N TYR A 433 -28.98 4.24 3.35
CA TYR A 433 -29.89 4.68 2.30
C TYR A 433 -29.63 3.79 1.09
N GLU A 434 -30.56 2.90 0.76
CA GLU A 434 -30.37 1.95 -0.33
C GLU A 434 -31.58 1.82 -1.24
N ALA A 435 -31.31 1.59 -2.52
CA ALA A 435 -32.35 1.22 -3.46
C ALA A 435 -33.01 -0.11 -3.06
N TYR A 436 -34.34 -0.16 -3.11
CA TYR A 436 -35.13 -1.33 -2.72
C TYR A 436 -34.96 -2.52 -3.68
N GLY A 437 -34.67 -2.23 -4.95
CA GLY A 437 -34.44 -3.25 -5.99
C GLY A 437 -35.64 -3.53 -6.92
N ASP A 438 -36.68 -2.70 -6.87
CA ASP A 438 -37.86 -2.77 -7.75
C ASP A 438 -37.84 -1.80 -8.94
N GLY A 439 -36.74 -1.06 -9.11
CA GLY A 439 -36.52 -0.12 -10.21
C GLY A 439 -35.29 0.76 -9.95
N GLU A 440 -34.95 1.63 -10.89
CA GLU A 440 -33.86 2.59 -10.70
C GLU A 440 -34.30 3.75 -9.80
N VAL A 441 -33.47 4.11 -8.82
CA VAL A 441 -33.67 5.26 -7.94
C VAL A 441 -32.81 6.40 -8.46
N ILE A 442 -33.45 7.48 -8.92
CA ILE A 442 -32.77 8.64 -9.51
C ILE A 442 -33.07 9.89 -8.68
N ILE A 443 -32.07 10.41 -7.99
CA ILE A 443 -32.10 11.71 -7.32
C ILE A 443 -31.61 12.76 -8.30
N LYS A 444 -32.47 13.72 -8.69
CA LYS A 444 -32.14 14.79 -9.62
C LYS A 444 -32.01 16.14 -8.92
N ALA A 445 -30.88 16.79 -9.15
CA ALA A 445 -30.65 18.19 -8.78
C ALA A 445 -31.24 19.20 -9.81
N SER A 446 -32.06 18.73 -10.75
CA SER A 446 -32.79 19.53 -11.73
C SER A 446 -34.30 19.56 -11.51
N GLU A 447 -34.95 20.52 -12.16
CA GLU A 447 -36.41 20.64 -12.26
C GLU A 447 -36.89 20.76 -13.70
N ILE A 448 -38.14 20.35 -13.93
CA ILE A 448 -38.77 20.38 -15.25
C ILE A 448 -39.26 21.80 -15.56
N ALA A 449 -38.91 22.32 -16.73
CA ALA A 449 -39.53 23.52 -17.26
C ALA A 449 -40.81 23.16 -18.04
N ASP A 450 -41.85 23.97 -17.87
CA ASP A 450 -43.17 23.76 -18.48
C ASP A 450 -43.75 25.03 -19.14
N VAL A 451 -43.08 26.17 -18.96
CA VAL A 451 -43.48 27.45 -19.55
C VAL A 451 -42.38 27.92 -20.51
N PHE A 452 -42.69 27.85 -21.80
CA PHE A 452 -41.78 28.24 -22.89
C PHE A 452 -42.34 29.43 -23.67
N ARG A 453 -41.45 30.32 -24.11
CA ARG A 453 -41.79 31.41 -25.04
C ARG A 453 -40.79 31.47 -26.18
N ARG A 454 -41.18 32.06 -27.29
CA ARG A 454 -40.22 32.46 -28.33
C ARG A 454 -39.27 33.49 -27.75
N SER A 455 -37.97 33.26 -27.98
CA SER A 455 -36.93 34.19 -27.60
C SER A 455 -36.86 35.32 -28.61
N GLU A 456 -37.22 36.53 -28.19
CA GLU A 456 -37.31 37.72 -29.04
C GLU A 456 -36.47 38.87 -28.47
N GLY A 457 -36.16 39.88 -29.29
CA GLY A 457 -35.47 41.10 -28.85
C GLY A 457 -33.94 41.04 -28.77
N TRP A 458 -33.33 39.90 -29.10
CA TRP A 458 -31.88 39.71 -29.16
C TRP A 458 -31.35 39.66 -30.60
N ILE A 459 -30.14 40.20 -30.83
CA ILE A 459 -29.52 40.20 -32.16
C ILE A 459 -28.93 38.81 -32.45
N LEU A 460 -29.54 38.09 -33.40
CA LEU A 460 -29.07 36.77 -33.83
C LEU A 460 -27.95 36.86 -34.89
N PHE A 461 -27.98 37.90 -35.74
CA PHE A 461 -27.01 38.11 -36.81
C PHE A 461 -26.46 39.54 -36.75
N PRO A 462 -25.25 39.75 -36.22
CA PRO A 462 -24.70 41.09 -36.00
C PRO A 462 -24.17 41.79 -37.27
N SER A 463 -24.17 41.14 -38.45
CA SER A 463 -23.76 41.72 -39.74
C SER A 463 -24.87 41.58 -40.78
N GLU A 464 -25.11 42.66 -41.56
CA GLU A 464 -26.10 42.71 -42.65
C GLU A 464 -25.73 41.81 -43.86
N SER A 465 -24.47 41.34 -43.96
CA SER A 465 -23.98 40.54 -45.09
C SER A 465 -24.16 39.02 -44.96
N ALA A 466 -24.76 38.53 -43.87
CA ALA A 466 -24.96 37.10 -43.65
C ALA A 466 -26.17 36.59 -44.44
N GLU A 467 -25.96 35.89 -45.56
CA GLU A 467 -26.99 35.02 -46.15
C GLU A 467 -27.35 33.91 -45.15
N LYS A 468 -28.37 34.13 -44.33
CA LYS A 468 -28.90 33.12 -43.41
C LYS A 468 -30.43 33.13 -43.48
N SER A 469 -31.05 31.97 -43.27
CA SER A 469 -32.50 31.77 -43.28
C SER A 469 -33.06 31.87 -41.85
N PRO A 470 -33.34 33.07 -41.30
CA PRO A 470 -33.81 33.24 -39.92
C PRO A 470 -35.10 32.50 -39.62
N GLU A 471 -35.96 32.27 -40.61
CA GLU A 471 -37.26 31.61 -40.44
C GLU A 471 -37.17 30.14 -40.00
N LYS A 472 -35.99 29.51 -40.11
CA LYS A 472 -35.77 28.11 -39.71
C LYS A 472 -35.19 27.92 -38.31
N ILE A 473 -34.56 28.95 -37.72
CA ILE A 473 -33.90 28.84 -36.42
C ILE A 473 -34.90 29.18 -35.32
N GLN A 474 -35.09 28.25 -34.38
CA GLN A 474 -36.12 28.32 -33.37
C GLN A 474 -35.47 28.38 -31.99
N ILE A 475 -35.38 29.59 -31.44
CA ILE A 475 -34.84 29.83 -30.08
C ILE A 475 -36.00 30.10 -29.12
N TRP A 476 -35.92 29.47 -27.96
CA TRP A 476 -36.92 29.52 -26.91
C TRP A 476 -36.32 30.15 -25.64
N GLU A 477 -37.17 30.69 -24.78
CA GLU A 477 -36.79 31.18 -23.46
C GLU A 477 -37.62 30.51 -22.35
N VAL A 478 -36.98 30.33 -21.19
CA VAL A 478 -37.58 29.94 -19.92
C VAL A 478 -37.19 30.96 -18.86
N ARG A 479 -38.16 31.38 -18.03
CA ARG A 479 -37.92 32.26 -16.89
C ARG A 479 -38.01 31.49 -15.59
N LEU A 480 -37.01 31.65 -14.72
CA LEU A 480 -36.89 30.88 -13.48
C LEU A 480 -37.95 31.23 -12.42
N SER A 481 -38.69 32.32 -12.62
CA SER A 481 -39.75 32.81 -11.71
C SER A 481 -41.15 32.29 -12.04
N GLU A 482 -41.30 31.45 -13.06
CA GLU A 482 -42.57 31.01 -13.62
C GLU A 482 -42.71 29.47 -13.61
N GLY A 483 -43.93 28.99 -13.83
CA GLY A 483 -44.22 27.55 -13.96
C GLY A 483 -43.73 26.70 -12.79
N ASN A 484 -43.27 25.50 -13.10
CA ASN A 484 -42.69 24.55 -12.16
C ASN A 484 -41.33 24.99 -11.58
N LEU A 485 -40.67 25.95 -12.23
CA LEU A 485 -39.38 26.48 -11.77
C LEU A 485 -39.51 27.52 -10.66
N LYS A 486 -40.71 28.10 -10.49
CA LYS A 486 -40.97 29.12 -9.48
C LYS A 486 -40.55 28.64 -8.09
N ASN A 487 -39.76 29.47 -7.40
CA ASN A 487 -39.17 29.23 -6.08
C ASN A 487 -38.12 28.10 -5.98
N LYS A 488 -37.75 27.44 -7.08
CA LYS A 488 -36.73 26.36 -7.06
C LYS A 488 -35.29 26.87 -6.95
N PHE A 489 -35.09 28.18 -7.16
CA PHE A 489 -33.80 28.86 -7.18
C PHE A 489 -33.57 29.76 -5.96
N VAL A 490 -34.35 29.58 -4.89
CA VAL A 490 -34.22 30.33 -3.64
C VAL A 490 -33.03 29.80 -2.84
N GLY A 491 -32.14 30.69 -2.41
CA GLY A 491 -30.90 30.34 -1.68
C GLY A 491 -29.75 29.94 -2.59
N TYR A 492 -30.02 29.22 -3.68
CA TYR A 492 -29.02 28.84 -4.68
C TYR A 492 -29.57 29.02 -6.11
N ASN A 493 -28.91 29.86 -6.92
CA ASN A 493 -29.20 29.99 -8.35
C ASN A 493 -27.93 29.71 -9.19
N PRO A 494 -27.80 28.51 -9.79
CA PRO A 494 -26.63 28.14 -10.56
C PRO A 494 -26.51 28.90 -11.89
N PHE A 495 -27.58 29.54 -12.38
CA PHE A 495 -27.55 30.40 -13.57
C PHE A 495 -27.04 31.83 -13.26
N CYS A 496 -27.00 32.24 -11.99
CA CYS A 496 -26.29 33.46 -11.55
C CYS A 496 -24.83 33.17 -11.18
N ALA A 497 -24.53 31.96 -10.70
CA ALA A 497 -23.19 31.57 -10.24
C ALA A 497 -22.29 31.17 -11.41
N VAL A 498 -21.05 31.68 -11.43
CA VAL A 498 -20.01 31.19 -12.34
C VAL A 498 -19.31 29.96 -11.74
N ASN A 499 -18.61 29.18 -12.57
CA ASN A 499 -17.88 28.00 -12.12
C ASN A 499 -16.85 28.33 -11.03
N ILE A 500 -16.03 29.36 -11.22
CA ILE A 500 -14.94 29.73 -10.30
C ILE A 500 -15.29 30.88 -9.34
N LEU A 501 -16.14 30.63 -8.32
CA LEU A 501 -16.49 31.66 -7.33
C LEU A 501 -15.47 31.84 -6.20
N HIS A 502 -14.82 30.76 -5.77
CA HIS A 502 -14.02 30.72 -4.54
C HIS A 502 -12.51 30.79 -4.81
N ASP A 503 -11.75 29.76 -4.46
CA ASP A 503 -10.29 29.81 -4.53
C ASP A 503 -9.82 29.98 -5.98
N ARG A 504 -9.04 31.04 -6.23
CA ARG A 504 -8.51 31.42 -7.56
C ARG A 504 -6.98 31.57 -7.52
N LEU A 505 -6.34 31.15 -6.44
CA LEU A 505 -4.95 31.48 -6.14
C LEU A 505 -3.97 30.92 -7.18
N PHE A 506 -4.31 29.79 -7.80
CA PHE A 506 -3.39 29.04 -8.66
C PHE A 506 -3.73 29.10 -10.15
N ILE A 507 -4.72 29.92 -10.56
CA ILE A 507 -5.10 30.03 -11.97
C ILE A 507 -4.01 30.79 -12.74
N GLU A 508 -3.53 30.15 -13.80
CA GLU A 508 -2.62 30.77 -14.76
C GLU A 508 -3.43 31.52 -15.84
N TYR A 509 -3.88 32.73 -15.53
CA TYR A 509 -4.77 33.53 -16.41
C TYR A 509 -4.24 33.72 -17.84
N GLU A 510 -2.92 33.84 -18.01
CA GLU A 510 -2.31 34.05 -19.33
C GLU A 510 -2.33 32.80 -20.22
N LYS A 511 -2.52 31.61 -19.63
CA LYS A 511 -2.48 30.30 -20.31
C LYS A 511 -3.84 29.62 -20.38
N THR A 512 -4.84 30.18 -19.70
CA THR A 512 -6.14 29.53 -19.48
C THR A 512 -7.20 30.20 -20.35
N ASP A 513 -7.98 29.38 -21.06
CA ASP A 513 -9.25 29.85 -21.61
C ASP A 513 -10.23 30.07 -20.46
N MET A 514 -10.46 31.33 -20.10
CA MET A 514 -11.35 31.70 -19.00
C MET A 514 -12.83 31.46 -19.31
N THR A 515 -13.20 31.10 -20.56
CA THR A 515 -14.60 30.90 -20.95
C THR A 515 -15.27 29.85 -20.06
N THR A 516 -14.67 28.68 -19.88
CA THR A 516 -15.25 27.60 -19.07
C THR A 516 -15.28 27.91 -17.57
N TYR A 517 -14.34 28.72 -17.09
CA TYR A 517 -14.28 29.19 -15.71
C TYR A 517 -15.38 30.21 -15.39
N LEU A 518 -15.76 31.01 -16.39
CA LEU A 518 -16.77 32.07 -16.30
C LEU A 518 -18.16 31.62 -16.74
N ASN A 519 -18.29 30.44 -17.36
CA ASN A 519 -19.57 29.81 -17.62
C ASN A 519 -20.37 29.67 -16.31
N ARG A 520 -21.69 29.73 -16.46
CA ARG A 520 -22.64 29.48 -15.37
C ARG A 520 -22.59 28.02 -14.97
N ARG A 521 -22.81 27.75 -13.68
CA ARG A 521 -22.93 26.38 -13.14
C ARG A 521 -24.21 25.67 -13.58
N GLY A 522 -25.23 26.46 -13.93
CA GLY A 522 -26.53 25.97 -14.35
C GLY A 522 -26.43 25.25 -15.68
N MET A 523 -26.98 24.05 -15.78
CA MET A 523 -27.01 23.24 -16.98
C MET A 523 -28.46 23.05 -17.44
N VAL A 524 -28.65 22.94 -18.75
CA VAL A 524 -29.95 22.68 -19.38
C VAL A 524 -29.89 21.33 -20.08
N PHE A 525 -30.92 20.51 -19.89
CA PHE A 525 -31.03 19.20 -20.52
C PHE A 525 -32.28 19.12 -21.38
N CYS A 526 -32.18 18.46 -22.52
CA CYS A 526 -33.28 18.07 -23.40
C CYS A 526 -33.27 16.56 -23.55
N ASP A 527 -34.36 15.89 -23.13
CA ASP A 527 -34.50 14.42 -23.16
C ASP A 527 -33.29 13.70 -22.52
N GLY A 528 -32.81 14.24 -21.40
CA GLY A 528 -31.67 13.71 -20.64
C GLY A 528 -30.29 14.04 -21.23
N LYS A 529 -30.21 14.71 -22.39
CA LYS A 529 -28.93 15.15 -22.99
C LYS A 529 -28.65 16.60 -22.63
N PRO A 530 -27.44 16.96 -22.19
CA PRO A 530 -27.12 18.36 -21.89
C PRO A 530 -27.00 19.18 -23.18
N LEU A 531 -27.45 20.43 -23.09
CA LEU A 531 -27.20 21.45 -24.08
C LEU A 531 -25.83 22.12 -23.81
N VAL A 532 -25.23 22.68 -24.85
CA VAL A 532 -23.94 23.38 -24.77
C VAL A 532 -24.14 24.84 -24.34
N GLN A 533 -23.46 25.28 -23.29
CA GLN A 533 -23.49 26.70 -22.91
C GLN A 533 -22.68 27.54 -23.89
N VAL A 534 -23.25 28.64 -24.39
CA VAL A 534 -22.57 29.61 -25.24
C VAL A 534 -22.40 30.95 -24.52
N ALA A 535 -21.33 31.68 -24.84
CA ALA A 535 -21.01 32.95 -24.19
C ALA A 535 -21.89 34.11 -24.69
N LEU A 536 -22.30 34.07 -25.96
CA LEU A 536 -23.08 35.12 -26.60
C LEU A 536 -24.35 34.53 -27.22
N TYR A 537 -25.47 35.27 -27.14
CA TYR A 537 -26.76 34.86 -27.68
C TYR A 537 -26.69 34.44 -29.17
N ASN A 538 -25.96 35.19 -29.99
CA ASN A 538 -25.85 34.94 -31.43
C ASN A 538 -25.14 33.63 -31.79
N GLN A 539 -24.35 33.04 -30.88
CA GLN A 539 -23.69 31.76 -31.11
C GLN A 539 -24.69 30.60 -31.21
N MET A 540 -25.87 30.72 -30.60
CA MET A 540 -26.94 29.72 -30.74
C MET A 540 -27.42 29.57 -32.20
N ALA A 541 -27.19 30.56 -33.06
CA ALA A 541 -27.50 30.43 -34.49
C ALA A 541 -26.64 29.39 -35.21
N GLU A 542 -25.43 29.14 -34.69
CA GLU A 542 -24.42 28.29 -35.33
C GLU A 542 -24.28 26.94 -34.63
N ILE A 543 -24.70 26.86 -33.37
CA ILE A 543 -24.60 25.68 -32.52
C ILE A 543 -26.02 25.25 -32.12
N PRO A 544 -26.66 24.32 -32.84
CA PRO A 544 -27.86 23.63 -32.36
C PRO A 544 -27.58 22.94 -31.01
N GLY A 545 -28.62 22.69 -30.22
CA GLY A 545 -28.46 22.04 -28.92
C GLY A 545 -27.69 22.90 -27.91
N SER A 546 -27.92 24.21 -27.89
CA SER A 546 -27.18 25.16 -27.05
C SER A 546 -28.07 26.07 -26.22
N TYR A 547 -27.50 26.72 -25.21
CA TYR A 547 -28.19 27.70 -24.38
C TYR A 547 -27.30 28.88 -23.98
N TRP A 548 -27.94 30.01 -23.75
CA TRP A 548 -27.35 31.25 -23.28
C TRP A 548 -28.16 31.78 -22.09
N VAL A 549 -27.47 32.41 -21.13
CA VAL A 549 -28.07 32.87 -19.88
C VAL A 549 -27.94 34.38 -19.80
N GLU A 550 -29.05 35.07 -19.51
CA GLU A 550 -29.03 36.51 -19.28
C GLU A 550 -28.10 36.89 -18.11
N ALA A 551 -27.61 38.13 -18.11
CA ALA A 551 -26.65 38.60 -17.10
C ALA A 551 -27.14 38.43 -15.64
N ASN A 552 -28.44 38.62 -15.42
CA ASN A 552 -29.09 38.48 -14.11
C ASN A 552 -29.35 37.02 -13.70
N GLY A 553 -29.11 36.04 -14.58
CA GLY A 553 -29.35 34.63 -14.36
C GLY A 553 -30.81 34.23 -14.10
N GLN A 554 -31.79 35.05 -14.52
CA GLN A 554 -33.22 34.81 -14.33
C GLN A 554 -33.94 34.27 -15.57
N THR A 555 -33.33 34.43 -16.74
CA THR A 555 -33.86 33.94 -18.02
C THR A 555 -32.79 33.12 -18.72
N VAL A 556 -33.19 31.94 -19.20
CA VAL A 556 -32.34 31.04 -19.98
C VAL A 556 -32.95 30.93 -21.37
N HIS A 557 -32.16 31.25 -22.38
CA HIS A 557 -32.51 31.10 -23.79
C HIS A 557 -31.84 29.83 -24.32
N PHE A 558 -32.54 29.03 -25.10
CA PHE A 558 -32.01 27.78 -25.61
C PHE A 558 -32.55 27.46 -27.00
N ARG A 559 -31.75 26.70 -27.74
CA ARG A 559 -32.06 26.17 -29.06
C ARG A 559 -31.95 24.65 -29.01
N LEU A 560 -32.99 23.97 -29.47
CA LEU A 560 -32.98 22.52 -29.59
C LEU A 560 -32.12 22.07 -30.79
N GLU A 561 -31.64 20.82 -30.75
CA GLU A 561 -30.81 20.26 -31.82
C GLU A 561 -31.56 20.25 -33.18
N ASP A 562 -32.87 20.03 -33.14
CA ASP A 562 -33.76 19.89 -34.28
C ASP A 562 -34.61 21.14 -34.57
N ASP A 563 -34.39 22.23 -33.82
CA ASP A 563 -35.21 23.46 -33.87
C ASP A 563 -36.71 23.20 -33.59
N GLY A 564 -37.05 22.13 -32.86
CA GLY A 564 -38.42 21.73 -32.53
C GLY A 564 -39.15 22.61 -31.49
N ASP A 565 -40.34 22.15 -31.09
CA ASP A 565 -41.12 22.75 -30.00
C ASP A 565 -40.74 22.09 -28.66
N PRO A 566 -40.22 22.83 -27.66
CA PRO A 566 -39.81 22.28 -26.37
C PRO A 566 -40.96 21.67 -25.58
N ALA A 567 -42.23 21.96 -25.91
CA ALA A 567 -43.37 21.28 -25.31
C ALA A 567 -43.47 19.80 -25.70
N GLU A 568 -42.78 19.37 -26.77
CA GLU A 568 -42.68 17.97 -27.20
C GLU A 568 -41.50 17.22 -26.56
N HIS A 569 -40.68 17.92 -25.76
CA HIS A 569 -39.46 17.39 -25.15
C HIS A 569 -39.48 17.53 -23.62
N LEU A 570 -38.68 16.70 -22.94
CA LEU A 570 -38.40 16.89 -21.52
C LEU A 570 -37.26 17.90 -21.34
N ILE A 571 -37.61 19.14 -20.97
CA ILE A 571 -36.63 20.18 -20.67
C ILE A 571 -36.39 20.27 -19.16
N GLU A 572 -35.14 20.11 -18.74
CA GLU A 572 -34.75 20.17 -17.33
C GLU A 572 -33.66 21.22 -17.10
N LEU A 573 -33.78 21.99 -16.01
CA LEU A 573 -32.77 22.97 -15.59
C LEU A 573 -32.25 22.59 -14.21
N THR A 574 -30.92 22.62 -14.04
CA THR A 574 -30.33 22.37 -12.71
C THR A 574 -30.65 23.52 -11.75
N CYS A 575 -31.06 23.18 -10.53
CA CYS A 575 -31.46 24.15 -9.52
C CYS A 575 -30.86 23.89 -8.14
N ARG A 576 -30.18 22.75 -7.95
CA ARG A 576 -29.53 22.36 -6.69
C ARG A 576 -28.04 22.11 -6.89
N GLU A 577 -27.23 22.43 -5.89
CA GLU A 577 -25.77 22.20 -5.95
C GLU A 577 -25.45 20.70 -5.92
N GLN A 578 -26.14 19.94 -5.06
CA GLN A 578 -25.85 18.53 -4.75
C GLN A 578 -27.13 17.68 -4.78
N CYS A 579 -26.97 16.35 -4.84
CA CYS A 579 -28.09 15.40 -4.77
C CYS A 579 -28.18 14.75 -3.39
N PHE A 580 -27.03 14.40 -2.78
CA PHE A 580 -26.97 13.75 -1.48
C PHE A 580 -25.80 14.31 -0.66
N ALA A 581 -26.09 15.10 0.36
CA ALA A 581 -25.06 15.70 1.21
C ALA A 581 -25.65 16.09 2.58
N PRO A 582 -25.00 15.74 3.71
CA PRO A 582 -25.41 16.27 5.02
C PRO A 582 -25.47 17.80 5.01
N ALA A 583 -26.44 18.38 5.71
CA ALA A 583 -26.51 19.84 5.87
C ALA A 583 -25.38 20.36 6.80
N GLU A 584 -25.01 19.57 7.80
CA GLU A 584 -23.96 19.86 8.78
C GLU A 584 -22.77 18.92 8.58
N PRO A 585 -21.53 19.40 8.79
CA PRO A 585 -20.33 18.59 8.57
C PRO A 585 -20.16 17.48 9.63
N PHE A 586 -19.27 16.53 9.33
CA PHE A 586 -18.82 15.46 10.24
C PHE A 586 -19.86 14.38 10.58
N LEU A 587 -20.91 14.26 9.78
CA LEU A 587 -21.82 13.12 9.89
C LEU A 587 -21.12 11.86 9.36
N SER A 588 -20.97 10.83 10.19
CA SER A 588 -20.13 9.64 9.91
C SER A 588 -20.93 8.34 9.91
N TYR A 589 -20.33 7.25 9.44
CA TYR A 589 -20.94 5.91 9.42
C TYR A 589 -22.27 5.86 8.64
N ILE A 590 -22.26 6.44 7.43
CA ILE A 590 -23.39 6.46 6.51
C ILE A 590 -23.08 5.55 5.32
N LYS A 591 -24.06 4.71 4.95
CA LYS A 591 -24.00 3.87 3.75
C LYS A 591 -25.00 4.39 2.72
N VAL A 592 -24.53 4.68 1.52
CA VAL A 592 -25.35 5.06 0.36
C VAL A 592 -25.16 3.98 -0.71
N LYS A 593 -26.24 3.31 -1.09
CA LYS A 593 -26.19 2.16 -1.99
C LYS A 593 -27.17 2.21 -3.15
N GLY A 594 -26.69 1.98 -4.37
CA GLY A 594 -27.56 1.75 -5.53
C GLY A 594 -28.32 2.99 -6.02
N LEU A 595 -27.87 4.19 -5.66
CA LEU A 595 -28.56 5.43 -6.01
C LEU A 595 -27.92 6.09 -7.24
N THR A 596 -28.75 6.64 -8.13
CA THR A 596 -28.29 7.52 -9.23
C THR A 596 -28.46 8.97 -8.82
N CYS A 597 -27.37 9.72 -8.73
CA CYS A 597 -27.36 11.16 -8.48
C CYS A 597 -27.09 11.90 -9.79
N ALA A 598 -28.08 12.64 -10.28
CA ALA A 598 -28.03 13.25 -11.61
C ALA A 598 -28.21 14.77 -11.60
N HIS A 599 -27.57 15.41 -12.58
CA HIS A 599 -27.74 16.83 -12.91
C HIS A 599 -27.34 17.80 -11.77
N ALA A 600 -26.24 17.51 -11.07
CA ALA A 600 -25.76 18.34 -9.96
C ALA A 600 -25.04 19.60 -10.47
N ALA A 601 -25.46 20.78 -10.00
CA ALA A 601 -24.86 22.06 -10.38
C ALA A 601 -23.69 22.46 -9.46
N THR A 602 -22.75 21.53 -9.24
CA THR A 602 -21.57 21.74 -8.39
C THR A 602 -20.61 22.79 -8.98
N GLY A 603 -19.83 23.46 -8.14
CA GLY A 603 -18.83 24.45 -8.58
C GLY A 603 -17.45 23.84 -8.87
N ALA A 604 -16.48 24.71 -9.17
CA ALA A 604 -15.08 24.31 -9.18
C ALA A 604 -14.67 23.70 -7.82
N PRO A 605 -13.71 22.75 -7.77
CA PRO A 605 -13.55 21.82 -6.64
C PRO A 605 -13.14 22.41 -5.29
N VAL A 606 -12.89 23.71 -5.10
CA VAL A 606 -12.63 24.25 -3.76
C VAL A 606 -13.67 25.31 -3.44
N PRO A 607 -14.56 25.09 -2.44
CA PRO A 607 -14.72 23.88 -1.63
C PRO A 607 -15.15 22.64 -2.46
N GLN A 608 -14.68 21.44 -2.07
CA GLN A 608 -14.98 20.17 -2.75
C GLN A 608 -16.40 19.73 -2.42
N ARG A 609 -17.33 19.96 -3.35
CA ARG A 609 -18.74 19.58 -3.18
C ARG A 609 -19.19 18.74 -4.35
N GLY A 610 -19.48 17.47 -4.08
CA GLY A 610 -19.90 16.49 -5.08
C GLY A 610 -21.40 16.47 -5.31
N ALA A 611 -21.85 15.74 -6.34
CA ALA A 611 -23.23 15.28 -6.42
C ALA A 611 -23.59 14.43 -5.19
N ILE A 612 -22.63 13.63 -4.71
CA ILE A 612 -22.63 12.98 -3.39
C ILE A 612 -21.48 13.58 -2.57
N SER A 613 -21.74 14.01 -1.34
CA SER A 613 -20.73 14.56 -0.43
C SER A 613 -20.78 13.92 0.94
N CYS A 614 -19.61 13.51 1.44
CA CYS A 614 -19.45 13.14 2.84
C CYS A 614 -19.47 14.36 3.77
N HIS A 615 -19.20 15.56 3.23
CA HIS A 615 -19.19 16.83 3.97
C HIS A 615 -18.35 16.69 5.26
N ARG A 616 -17.08 16.28 5.10
CA ARG A 616 -16.10 16.08 6.19
C ARG A 616 -16.43 14.91 7.15
N GLY A 617 -17.43 14.10 6.83
CA GLY A 617 -17.72 12.83 7.50
C GLY A 617 -16.67 11.76 7.23
N HIS A 618 -16.55 10.79 8.14
CA HIS A 618 -15.65 9.64 8.01
C HIS A 618 -16.40 8.31 8.01
N HIS A 619 -15.74 7.24 7.58
CA HIS A 619 -16.30 5.88 7.54
C HIS A 619 -17.63 5.81 6.76
N TRP A 620 -17.68 6.51 5.61
CA TRP A 620 -18.77 6.36 4.66
C TRP A 620 -18.56 5.14 3.77
N VAL A 621 -19.67 4.53 3.34
CA VAL A 621 -19.68 3.50 2.29
C VAL A 621 -20.56 4.01 1.15
N ILE A 622 -19.97 4.30 0.00
CA ILE A 622 -20.67 4.66 -1.22
C ILE A 622 -20.52 3.49 -2.19
N GLU A 623 -21.60 2.75 -2.38
CA GLU A 623 -21.59 1.43 -3.02
C GLU A 623 -22.59 1.36 -4.17
N ASP A 624 -22.17 0.88 -5.34
CA ASP A 624 -23.04 0.67 -6.51
C ASP A 624 -23.84 1.92 -6.93
N CYS A 625 -23.33 3.12 -6.62
CA CYS A 625 -23.98 4.39 -6.95
C CYS A 625 -23.57 4.89 -8.34
N LYS A 626 -24.43 5.69 -8.96
CA LYS A 626 -24.14 6.36 -10.23
C LYS A 626 -24.13 7.87 -10.06
N VAL A 627 -23.15 8.54 -10.66
CA VAL A 627 -23.19 9.99 -10.90
C VAL A 627 -23.40 10.20 -12.39
N ASP A 628 -24.49 10.87 -12.75
CA ASP A 628 -24.85 11.17 -14.14
C ASP A 628 -24.97 12.69 -14.34
N TRP A 629 -23.90 13.28 -14.89
CA TRP A 629 -23.70 14.73 -15.03
C TRP A 629 -23.61 15.50 -13.72
N SER A 630 -22.38 15.90 -13.40
CA SER A 630 -22.08 16.91 -12.38
C SER A 630 -21.25 18.02 -12.99
N ASN A 631 -21.63 19.27 -12.75
CA ASN A 631 -20.98 20.42 -13.37
C ASN A 631 -19.50 20.59 -12.95
N GLY A 632 -19.13 20.13 -11.75
CA GLY A 632 -17.78 20.20 -11.18
C GLY A 632 -17.30 18.86 -10.61
N VAL A 633 -17.69 18.52 -9.38
CA VAL A 633 -17.23 17.31 -8.67
C VAL A 633 -18.32 16.23 -8.65
N GLY A 634 -17.96 14.98 -8.91
CA GLY A 634 -18.88 13.84 -8.80
C GLY A 634 -19.13 13.42 -7.35
N ILE A 635 -18.08 12.97 -6.65
CA ILE A 635 -18.13 12.53 -5.26
C ILE A 635 -17.08 13.29 -4.44
N ASP A 636 -17.47 13.81 -3.28
CA ASP A 636 -16.55 14.36 -2.29
C ASP A 636 -16.46 13.44 -1.06
N ILE A 637 -15.21 13.19 -0.63
CA ILE A 637 -14.85 12.30 0.48
C ILE A 637 -13.89 12.96 1.48
N GLY A 638 -13.69 14.28 1.39
CA GLY A 638 -12.61 14.96 2.10
C GLY A 638 -13.05 16.07 3.04
N ASN A 639 -12.10 16.96 3.35
CA ASN A 639 -12.28 18.11 4.23
C ASN A 639 -12.95 19.33 3.53
N GLU A 640 -13.37 19.19 2.26
CA GLU A 640 -13.83 20.23 1.34
C GLU A 640 -12.82 21.34 0.99
N CYS A 641 -12.14 21.93 1.96
CA CYS A 641 -11.40 23.18 1.75
C CYS A 641 -10.16 23.31 2.65
N TRP A 642 -9.09 23.89 2.10
CA TRP A 642 -7.83 24.19 2.80
C TRP A 642 -7.97 25.15 3.98
N HIS A 643 -9.05 25.93 4.02
CA HIS A 643 -9.25 27.03 4.96
C HIS A 643 -9.96 26.60 6.25
N HIS A 644 -10.42 25.36 6.34
CA HIS A 644 -10.98 24.83 7.58
C HIS A 644 -9.88 24.51 8.59
N THR A 645 -10.05 24.97 9.83
CA THR A 645 -9.16 24.57 10.94
C THR A 645 -9.34 23.09 11.22
N HIS A 646 -8.24 22.33 11.22
CA HIS A 646 -8.21 20.96 11.68
C HIS A 646 -7.95 20.94 13.19
N ARG A 647 -8.82 20.27 13.95
CA ARG A 647 -8.67 20.11 15.40
C ARG A 647 -8.07 18.75 15.72
N ASP A 648 -7.28 18.67 16.79
CA ASP A 648 -6.71 17.41 17.26
C ASP A 648 -7.82 16.37 17.50
N GLY A 649 -7.69 15.20 16.85
CA GLY A 649 -8.65 14.10 16.95
C GLY A 649 -9.79 14.12 15.93
N GLU A 650 -9.89 15.13 15.05
CA GLU A 650 -10.81 15.07 13.90
C GLU A 650 -10.36 13.99 12.91
N ILE A 651 -11.29 13.11 12.51
CA ILE A 651 -11.03 12.02 11.56
C ILE A 651 -11.64 12.40 10.21
N ILE A 652 -10.88 12.25 9.13
CA ILE A 652 -11.32 12.45 7.74
C ILE A 652 -10.86 11.24 6.92
N GLY A 653 -11.74 10.71 6.07
CA GLY A 653 -11.46 9.50 5.29
C GLY A 653 -12.04 8.24 5.92
N HIS A 654 -11.32 7.13 5.82
CA HIS A 654 -11.86 5.77 5.97
C HIS A 654 -13.05 5.49 5.04
N THR A 655 -13.20 6.27 3.97
CA THR A 655 -14.32 6.15 3.05
C THR A 655 -14.08 5.00 2.08
N VAL A 656 -15.11 4.18 1.91
CA VAL A 656 -15.17 3.13 0.89
C VAL A 656 -15.99 3.67 -0.28
N VAL A 657 -15.40 3.68 -1.48
CA VAL A 657 -16.11 3.95 -2.73
C VAL A 657 -15.96 2.73 -3.61
N ARG A 658 -17.04 1.95 -3.77
CA ARG A 658 -17.02 0.67 -4.47
C ARG A 658 -18.10 0.56 -5.53
N GLY A 659 -17.76 -0.01 -6.69
CA GLY A 659 -18.75 -0.40 -7.70
C GLY A 659 -19.50 0.79 -8.34
N CYS A 660 -19.03 2.02 -8.14
CA CYS A 660 -19.72 3.20 -8.60
C CYS A 660 -19.43 3.48 -10.09
N GLU A 661 -20.41 4.07 -10.78
CA GLU A 661 -20.22 4.63 -12.12
C GLU A 661 -20.28 6.16 -12.07
N ILE A 662 -19.15 6.82 -12.24
CA ILE A 662 -19.04 8.28 -12.20
C ILE A 662 -18.86 8.77 -13.63
N ARG A 663 -19.92 9.33 -14.20
CA ARG A 663 -19.95 9.77 -15.59
C ARG A 663 -20.12 11.27 -15.71
N ASN A 664 -19.32 11.89 -16.57
CA ASN A 664 -19.44 13.29 -16.97
C ASN A 664 -19.35 14.28 -15.80
N ALA A 665 -18.34 14.11 -14.92
CA ALA A 665 -18.01 15.09 -13.90
C ALA A 665 -17.11 16.20 -14.47
N GLY A 666 -17.49 17.46 -14.34
CA GLY A 666 -16.86 18.56 -15.08
C GLY A 666 -15.39 18.80 -14.77
N VAL A 667 -14.96 18.54 -13.54
CA VAL A 667 -13.58 18.79 -13.08
C VAL A 667 -13.00 17.57 -12.35
N CYS A 668 -13.70 17.03 -11.35
CA CYS A 668 -13.25 15.86 -10.59
C CYS A 668 -14.28 14.74 -10.55
N GLY A 669 -13.87 13.50 -10.76
CA GLY A 669 -14.76 12.35 -10.51
C GLY A 669 -14.94 12.15 -9.01
N ILE A 670 -13.84 11.90 -8.30
CA ILE A 670 -13.78 11.81 -6.84
C ILE A 670 -12.77 12.84 -6.32
N ALA A 671 -13.14 13.64 -5.33
CA ALA A 671 -12.27 14.63 -4.70
C ALA A 671 -12.15 14.37 -3.19
N GLY A 672 -10.93 14.43 -2.65
CA GLY A 672 -10.69 14.18 -1.22
C GLY A 672 -9.48 14.90 -0.64
N LEU A 673 -9.70 15.96 0.12
CA LEU A 673 -8.67 16.71 0.83
C LEU A 673 -8.46 16.17 2.26
N PHE A 674 -7.22 15.84 2.64
CA PHE A 674 -6.83 15.19 3.93
C PHE A 674 -7.47 13.82 4.20
N ALA A 675 -7.99 13.15 3.17
CA ALA A 675 -8.68 11.88 3.34
C ALA A 675 -7.67 10.72 3.37
N THR A 676 -7.63 9.96 4.48
CA THR A 676 -6.71 8.82 4.67
C THR A 676 -7.47 7.50 4.75
N ASP A 677 -6.74 6.38 4.68
CA ASP A 677 -7.25 5.01 4.85
C ASP A 677 -8.41 4.70 3.89
N LEU A 678 -8.28 5.16 2.64
CA LEU A 678 -9.32 5.05 1.62
C LEU A 678 -9.31 3.68 0.94
N LEU A 679 -10.50 3.14 0.69
CA LEU A 679 -10.70 2.03 -0.24
C LEU A 679 -11.48 2.55 -1.45
N ILE A 680 -10.82 2.65 -2.60
CA ILE A 680 -11.49 3.02 -3.86
C ILE A 680 -11.33 1.85 -4.81
N GLU A 681 -12.40 1.07 -4.99
CA GLU A 681 -12.34 -0.16 -5.76
C GLU A 681 -13.50 -0.40 -6.72
N ASP A 682 -13.22 -1.11 -7.80
CA ASP A 682 -14.23 -1.61 -8.73
C ASP A 682 -15.09 -0.51 -9.40
N ASN A 683 -14.62 0.73 -9.45
CA ASN A 683 -15.37 1.86 -10.01
C ASN A 683 -15.11 2.05 -11.51
N LEU A 684 -16.08 2.62 -12.23
CA LEU A 684 -15.90 3.21 -13.55
C LEU A 684 -15.93 4.73 -13.44
N ILE A 685 -14.87 5.39 -13.90
CA ILE A 685 -14.76 6.85 -13.97
C ILE A 685 -14.59 7.23 -15.44
N GLU A 686 -15.60 7.86 -16.00
CA GLU A 686 -15.67 8.14 -17.44
C GLU A 686 -16.14 9.57 -17.76
N GLY A 687 -15.49 10.22 -18.72
CA GLY A 687 -15.90 11.55 -19.18
C GLY A 687 -15.60 12.68 -18.20
N THR A 688 -14.71 12.45 -17.22
CA THR A 688 -14.30 13.48 -16.25
C THR A 688 -13.44 14.55 -16.90
N GLY A 689 -13.60 15.81 -16.48
CA GLY A 689 -12.78 16.94 -16.93
C GLY A 689 -13.34 17.70 -18.14
N TRP A 690 -14.59 17.44 -18.53
CA TRP A 690 -15.21 18.06 -19.72
C TRP A 690 -15.29 19.60 -19.67
N GLN A 691 -15.19 20.22 -18.48
CA GLN A 691 -15.09 21.68 -18.34
C GLN A 691 -13.72 22.24 -18.74
N LYS A 692 -12.70 21.39 -18.96
CA LYS A 692 -11.34 21.79 -19.35
C LYS A 692 -10.73 22.82 -18.38
N MET A 693 -10.78 22.49 -17.09
CA MET A 693 -10.32 23.36 -15.99
C MET A 693 -9.01 22.87 -15.34
N GLU A 694 -8.13 22.21 -16.09
CA GLU A 694 -6.86 21.63 -15.60
C GLU A 694 -5.91 22.64 -14.96
N LEU A 695 -5.90 23.89 -15.46
CA LEU A 695 -5.05 24.97 -14.96
C LEU A 695 -5.59 25.66 -13.70
N SER A 696 -6.71 25.17 -13.16
CA SER A 696 -7.06 25.41 -11.76
C SER A 696 -6.21 24.58 -10.80
N TRP A 697 -5.46 23.61 -11.33
CA TRP A 697 -4.70 22.62 -10.58
C TRP A 697 -5.57 21.75 -9.68
N GLU A 698 -6.79 21.44 -10.10
CA GLU A 698 -7.72 20.59 -9.34
C GLU A 698 -8.36 19.46 -10.16
N ALA A 699 -8.14 19.37 -11.48
CA ALA A 699 -8.86 18.42 -12.33
C ALA A 699 -8.26 16.99 -12.29
N GLY A 700 -9.09 15.99 -12.00
CA GLY A 700 -8.67 14.59 -12.00
C GLY A 700 -9.84 13.60 -11.90
N GLY A 701 -9.72 12.42 -12.51
CA GLY A 701 -10.66 11.32 -12.33
C GLY A 701 -10.85 11.00 -10.84
N ILE A 702 -9.74 10.83 -10.14
CA ILE A 702 -9.64 10.93 -8.69
C ILE A 702 -8.58 12.00 -8.36
N LYS A 703 -8.91 12.95 -7.48
CA LYS A 703 -7.93 13.86 -6.90
C LYS A 703 -7.96 13.80 -5.37
N VAL A 704 -6.86 13.38 -4.75
CA VAL A 704 -6.72 13.30 -3.29
C VAL A 704 -5.51 14.08 -2.79
N HIS A 705 -5.58 14.57 -1.56
CA HIS A 705 -4.49 15.31 -0.93
C HIS A 705 -4.10 14.72 0.41
N ASN A 706 -2.80 14.63 0.70
CA ASN A 706 -2.26 14.04 1.93
C ASN A 706 -2.82 12.65 2.21
N SER A 707 -2.95 11.82 1.17
CA SER A 707 -3.52 10.49 1.31
C SER A 707 -2.51 9.56 1.95
N LEU A 708 -2.93 8.86 3.00
CA LEU A 708 -2.09 7.93 3.76
C LEU A 708 -2.76 6.57 3.81
N ARG A 709 -1.99 5.49 3.62
CA ARG A 709 -2.44 4.10 3.81
C ARG A 709 -3.67 3.70 2.98
N SER A 710 -3.83 4.30 1.80
CA SER A 710 -4.99 4.05 0.93
C SER A 710 -4.73 2.96 -0.10
N LEU A 711 -5.80 2.24 -0.46
CA LEU A 711 -5.82 1.20 -1.48
C LEU A 711 -6.77 1.60 -2.61
N ILE A 712 -6.20 1.84 -3.79
CA ILE A 712 -6.92 2.19 -5.02
C ILE A 712 -6.76 1.05 -6.00
N ARG A 713 -7.80 0.22 -6.18
CA ARG A 713 -7.66 -1.01 -6.96
C ARG A 713 -8.82 -1.34 -7.88
N ARG A 714 -8.53 -2.00 -9.00
CA ARG A 714 -9.56 -2.51 -9.93
C ARG A 714 -10.53 -1.45 -10.46
N ASN A 715 -10.10 -0.20 -10.55
CA ASN A 715 -10.90 0.86 -11.16
C ASN A 715 -10.61 0.95 -12.66
N ILE A 716 -11.60 1.42 -13.42
CA ILE A 716 -11.47 1.76 -14.84
C ILE A 716 -11.61 3.27 -14.98
N PHE A 717 -10.57 3.90 -15.51
CA PHE A 717 -10.62 5.28 -15.96
C PHE A 717 -10.63 5.29 -17.49
N ARG A 718 -11.59 6.00 -18.08
CA ARG A 718 -11.72 6.07 -19.54
C ARG A 718 -12.17 7.46 -19.99
N ASN A 719 -11.62 7.97 -21.07
CA ASN A 719 -12.05 9.26 -21.66
C ASN A 719 -11.99 10.41 -20.64
N THR A 720 -10.86 10.59 -19.95
CA THR A 720 -10.63 11.80 -19.15
C THR A 720 -10.16 12.93 -20.07
N PHE A 721 -10.74 14.12 -19.90
CA PHE A 721 -10.49 15.28 -20.76
C PHE A 721 -9.72 16.32 -19.98
N ARG A 722 -8.46 16.60 -20.36
CA ARG A 722 -7.61 17.56 -19.65
C ARG A 722 -7.72 17.39 -18.12
N ALA A 723 -7.64 16.15 -17.68
CA ALA A 723 -7.71 15.79 -16.27
C ALA A 723 -6.90 14.52 -16.14
N ASP A 724 -6.05 14.46 -15.13
CA ASP A 724 -5.29 13.24 -14.86
C ASP A 724 -6.28 12.14 -14.46
N HIS A 725 -5.99 10.88 -14.75
CA HIS A 725 -6.89 9.81 -14.31
C HIS A 725 -6.86 9.75 -12.78
N LEU A 726 -5.67 9.80 -12.18
CA LEU A 726 -5.46 9.86 -10.75
C LEU A 726 -4.40 10.92 -10.41
N TRP A 727 -4.75 11.86 -9.54
CA TRP A 727 -3.84 12.83 -8.99
C TRP A 727 -3.79 12.73 -7.46
N MET A 728 -2.60 12.48 -6.93
CA MET A 728 -2.31 12.48 -5.50
C MET A 728 -1.42 13.67 -5.16
N ASP A 729 -1.97 14.71 -4.53
CA ASP A 729 -1.27 15.97 -4.26
C ASP A 729 -0.90 16.15 -2.78
N VAL A 730 0.42 16.19 -2.62
CA VAL A 730 1.28 16.41 -1.46
C VAL A 730 1.17 15.43 -0.32
N GLY A 731 2.35 14.99 0.14
CA GLY A 731 2.51 14.25 1.40
C GLY A 731 1.80 12.91 1.40
N ASN A 732 1.81 12.22 0.26
CA ASN A 732 1.20 10.90 0.13
C ASN A 732 2.21 9.83 0.57
N GLU A 733 1.77 8.88 1.39
CA GLU A 733 2.63 7.83 1.92
C GLU A 733 1.88 6.51 2.12
N ASN A 734 2.56 5.40 1.83
CA ASN A 734 2.06 4.05 2.05
C ASN A 734 0.76 3.74 1.30
N ASN A 735 0.56 4.35 0.14
CA ASN A 735 -0.59 4.07 -0.72
C ASN A 735 -0.24 3.01 -1.77
N ARG A 736 -1.24 2.21 -2.15
CA ARG A 736 -1.11 1.23 -3.24
C ARG A 736 -2.16 1.47 -4.31
N ILE A 737 -1.68 1.55 -5.55
CA ILE A 737 -2.48 1.73 -6.76
C ILE A 737 -2.28 0.47 -7.60
N THR A 738 -3.26 -0.45 -7.58
CA THR A 738 -3.07 -1.80 -8.16
C THR A 738 -4.22 -2.34 -8.99
N GLY A 739 -3.93 -2.98 -10.13
CA GLY A 739 -4.97 -3.63 -10.95
C GLY A 739 -5.93 -2.66 -11.63
N ASN A 740 -5.57 -1.38 -11.82
CA ASN A 740 -6.42 -0.38 -12.46
C ASN A 740 -6.17 -0.32 -13.97
N LEU A 741 -7.18 0.13 -14.72
CA LEU A 741 -7.09 0.48 -16.14
C LEU A 741 -7.13 2.00 -16.32
N PHE A 742 -6.09 2.56 -16.93
CA PHE A 742 -5.96 3.97 -17.28
C PHE A 742 -5.99 4.11 -18.80
N LEU A 743 -7.19 4.35 -19.34
CA LEU A 743 -7.44 4.31 -20.78
C LEU A 743 -7.85 5.70 -21.30
N ASP A 744 -7.36 6.03 -22.49
CA ASP A 744 -7.83 7.15 -23.30
C ASP A 744 -7.84 8.49 -22.55
N GLY A 745 -6.62 8.97 -22.24
CA GLY A 745 -6.38 10.30 -21.71
C GLY A 745 -6.32 11.37 -22.79
N ILE A 746 -7.41 12.13 -22.95
CA ILE A 746 -7.63 13.04 -24.07
C ILE A 746 -7.18 14.46 -23.70
N GLU A 747 -6.28 15.03 -24.49
CA GLU A 747 -5.60 16.30 -24.14
C GLU A 747 -5.02 16.27 -22.69
N GLN A 748 -4.71 15.07 -22.18
CA GLN A 748 -4.29 14.81 -20.81
C GLN A 748 -2.77 14.92 -20.69
N ARG A 749 -2.27 15.56 -19.62
CA ARG A 749 -0.83 15.71 -19.41
C ARG A 749 -0.19 14.43 -18.89
N GLU A 750 -0.82 13.80 -17.90
CA GLU A 750 -0.36 12.56 -17.31
C GLU A 750 -1.55 11.68 -16.88
N ALA A 751 -1.40 10.36 -16.88
CA ALA A 751 -2.43 9.46 -16.38
C ALA A 751 -2.43 9.43 -14.84
N ILE A 752 -1.27 9.18 -14.23
CA ILE A 752 -1.05 9.33 -12.79
C ILE A 752 -0.11 10.51 -12.53
N PHE A 753 -0.57 11.45 -11.70
CA PHE A 753 0.25 12.52 -11.16
C PHE A 753 0.45 12.34 -9.64
N ILE A 754 1.68 12.10 -9.19
CA ILE A 754 2.02 12.12 -7.76
C ILE A 754 2.93 13.29 -7.47
N GLU A 755 2.40 14.23 -6.70
CA GLU A 755 3.03 15.51 -6.43
C GLU A 755 3.57 15.57 -4.99
N CYS A 756 4.79 16.11 -4.85
CA CYS A 756 5.39 16.58 -3.62
C CYS A 756 5.37 15.57 -2.45
N SER A 757 5.64 14.30 -2.72
CA SER A 757 5.57 13.22 -1.74
C SER A 757 6.96 12.71 -1.40
N ARG A 758 7.47 13.08 -0.22
CA ARG A 758 8.85 12.80 0.17
C ARG A 758 8.97 11.54 1.01
N GLU A 759 8.07 11.32 1.97
CA GLU A 759 8.21 10.27 2.99
C GLU A 759 7.56 8.95 2.57
N GLY A 760 8.16 7.86 3.03
CA GLY A 760 7.73 6.48 2.75
C GLY A 760 7.67 6.12 1.25
N VAL A 761 6.98 5.03 0.94
CA VAL A 761 6.85 4.47 -0.41
C VAL A 761 5.38 4.56 -0.84
N ASN A 762 5.16 4.94 -2.09
CA ASN A 762 3.89 4.70 -2.79
C ASN A 762 4.14 3.67 -3.89
N LEU A 763 3.25 2.69 -4.03
CA LEU A 763 3.41 1.58 -4.97
C LEU A 763 2.33 1.64 -6.06
N ILE A 764 2.78 1.66 -7.32
CA ILE A 764 1.96 1.55 -8.51
C ILE A 764 2.28 0.21 -9.15
N ASP A 765 1.41 -0.78 -8.99
CA ASP A 765 1.66 -2.14 -9.48
C ASP A 765 0.54 -2.80 -10.26
N ASN A 766 0.87 -3.66 -11.21
CA ASN A 766 -0.12 -4.42 -11.99
C ASN A 766 -1.22 -3.53 -12.61
N ASN A 767 -0.90 -2.32 -13.06
CA ASN A 767 -1.86 -1.47 -13.78
C ASN A 767 -1.61 -1.54 -15.30
N ILE A 768 -2.60 -1.14 -16.07
CA ILE A 768 -2.50 -1.02 -17.53
C ILE A 768 -2.80 0.43 -17.92
N PHE A 769 -1.86 1.04 -18.63
CA PHE A 769 -1.97 2.39 -19.19
C PHE A 769 -1.99 2.31 -20.71
N TRP A 770 -2.95 2.99 -21.33
CA TRP A 770 -3.08 2.98 -22.77
C TRP A 770 -3.65 4.30 -23.29
N ASN A 771 -3.02 4.86 -24.33
CA ASN A 771 -3.40 6.11 -25.01
C ASN A 771 -3.40 7.34 -24.08
N VAL A 772 -2.22 7.91 -23.82
CA VAL A 772 -2.08 9.20 -23.13
C VAL A 772 -1.61 10.26 -24.14
N GLU A 773 -2.52 11.13 -24.59
CA GLU A 773 -2.33 11.97 -25.78
C GLU A 773 -1.40 13.17 -25.58
N GLY A 774 -1.15 13.58 -24.34
CA GLY A 774 -0.55 14.88 -24.07
C GLY A 774 -1.51 16.04 -24.34
N ARG A 775 -1.30 17.16 -23.65
CA ARG A 775 -2.18 18.33 -23.67
C ARG A 775 -2.01 19.22 -24.91
N PHE A 776 -0.80 19.34 -25.43
CA PHE A 776 -0.47 20.35 -26.44
C PHE A 776 -0.69 19.85 -27.86
N ARG A 777 -1.10 20.73 -28.76
CA ARG A 777 -1.32 20.36 -30.17
C ARG A 777 0.02 20.01 -30.84
N PRO A 778 0.13 18.86 -31.55
CA PRO A 778 1.37 18.49 -32.23
C PRO A 778 1.91 19.57 -33.18
N GLU A 779 1.02 20.36 -33.79
CA GLU A 779 1.38 21.42 -34.74
C GLU A 779 1.98 22.66 -34.06
N GLU A 780 1.76 22.83 -32.75
CA GLU A 780 2.35 23.90 -31.94
C GLU A 780 3.77 23.55 -31.47
N VAL A 781 4.18 22.29 -31.60
CA VAL A 781 5.56 21.86 -31.38
C VAL A 781 6.40 22.29 -32.59
N PRO A 782 7.43 23.14 -32.43
CA PRO A 782 8.24 23.60 -33.56
C PRO A 782 8.84 22.41 -34.34
N VAL A 783 8.49 22.28 -35.62
CA VAL A 783 9.05 21.25 -36.51
C VAL A 783 10.52 21.58 -36.77
N GLU A 784 11.44 20.78 -36.22
CA GLU A 784 12.88 21.02 -36.38
C GLU A 784 13.48 20.12 -37.47
N PRO A 785 14.20 20.67 -38.47
CA PRO A 785 14.78 19.88 -39.54
C PRO A 785 16.09 19.19 -39.14
N GLY A 786 16.13 17.87 -39.30
CA GLY A 786 17.34 17.04 -39.22
C GLY A 786 17.75 16.65 -37.79
N SER A 787 18.97 16.12 -37.63
CA SER A 787 19.52 15.62 -36.36
C SER A 787 19.71 16.69 -35.27
N LYS A 788 19.40 17.97 -35.55
CA LYS A 788 19.49 19.07 -34.57
C LYS A 788 18.46 18.95 -33.44
N GLY A 789 17.31 18.31 -33.69
CA GLY A 789 16.29 18.05 -32.67
C GLY A 789 16.73 17.03 -31.60
N TRP A 790 17.64 16.12 -31.94
CA TRP A 790 18.21 15.13 -31.00
C TRP A 790 19.20 15.73 -29.98
N TYR A 791 19.74 16.93 -30.25
CA TYR A 791 20.78 17.56 -29.44
C TYR A 791 20.32 18.83 -28.71
N LYS A 792 19.02 19.14 -28.69
CA LYS A 792 18.49 20.17 -27.81
C LYS A 792 18.31 19.59 -26.41
N MET A 793 18.97 20.23 -25.45
CA MET A 793 19.23 19.69 -24.12
C MET A 793 18.27 20.22 -23.05
N GLU A 794 17.12 20.74 -23.49
CA GLU A 794 16.03 21.24 -22.67
C GLU A 794 14.73 20.67 -23.25
N GLU A 795 13.91 20.01 -22.43
CA GLU A 795 12.55 19.64 -22.83
C GLU A 795 11.82 20.90 -23.28
N HIS A 796 11.29 20.87 -24.49
CA HIS A 796 10.32 21.88 -24.90
C HIS A 796 9.13 21.80 -23.95
N GLY A 797 8.78 22.89 -23.27
CA GLY A 797 7.65 22.96 -22.33
C GLY A 797 6.26 22.69 -22.92
N VAL A 798 6.21 22.15 -24.15
CA VAL A 798 5.02 21.83 -24.96
C VAL A 798 4.90 20.33 -25.28
N VAL A 799 5.76 19.43 -24.76
CA VAL A 799 5.57 17.97 -24.94
C VAL A 799 5.38 17.28 -23.59
N ASN A 800 4.20 16.66 -23.41
CA ASN A 800 3.82 15.85 -22.26
C ASN A 800 2.96 14.66 -22.74
N GLY A 801 2.32 13.94 -21.82
CA GLY A 801 1.59 12.70 -22.09
C GLY A 801 2.33 11.53 -21.44
N TYR A 802 2.34 11.52 -20.11
CA TYR A 802 3.05 10.52 -19.31
C TYR A 802 2.11 9.49 -18.70
N ALA A 803 2.53 8.22 -18.57
CA ALA A 803 1.73 7.28 -17.77
C ALA A 803 1.84 7.62 -16.27
N VAL A 804 3.06 7.84 -15.78
CA VAL A 804 3.33 8.22 -14.39
C VAL A 804 4.27 9.43 -14.36
N TYR A 805 3.81 10.49 -13.71
CA TYR A 805 4.59 11.70 -13.45
C TYR A 805 4.82 11.88 -11.94
N GLY A 806 6.08 11.80 -11.53
CA GLY A 806 6.52 12.03 -10.15
C GLY A 806 7.18 13.40 -10.00
N GLU A 807 6.42 14.43 -9.61
CA GLU A 807 6.95 15.78 -9.41
C GLU A 807 7.33 16.02 -7.95
N GLY A 808 8.63 16.17 -7.68
CA GLY A 808 9.13 16.35 -6.32
C GLY A 808 8.73 15.18 -5.41
N THR A 809 8.70 13.97 -5.97
CA THR A 809 8.25 12.75 -5.29
C THR A 809 9.42 11.77 -5.20
N ASP A 810 9.86 11.47 -3.98
CA ASP A 810 10.92 10.49 -3.72
C ASP A 810 10.30 9.09 -3.50
N ARG A 811 11.08 8.02 -3.72
CA ARG A 811 10.71 6.63 -3.36
C ARG A 811 9.39 6.13 -3.99
N LEU A 812 9.11 6.56 -5.22
CA LEU A 812 7.98 6.05 -5.98
C LEU A 812 8.34 4.72 -6.64
N HIS A 813 7.56 3.67 -6.36
CA HIS A 813 7.76 2.35 -6.95
C HIS A 813 6.71 2.11 -8.04
N VAL A 814 7.18 1.84 -9.26
CA VAL A 814 6.37 1.52 -10.44
C VAL A 814 6.75 0.12 -10.91
N VAL A 815 5.91 -0.87 -10.62
CA VAL A 815 6.29 -2.29 -10.70
C VAL A 815 5.27 -3.14 -11.45
N HIS A 816 5.69 -3.98 -12.40
CA HIS A 816 4.76 -4.92 -13.08
C HIS A 816 3.58 -4.24 -13.83
N ASN A 817 3.75 -3.04 -14.38
CA ASN A 817 2.70 -2.39 -15.17
C ASN A 817 2.86 -2.67 -16.68
N LEU A 818 1.76 -2.59 -17.43
CA LEU A 818 1.78 -2.47 -18.90
C LEU A 818 1.55 -0.99 -19.25
N ILE A 819 2.53 -0.36 -19.88
CA ILE A 819 2.52 1.06 -20.20
C ILE A 819 2.65 1.24 -21.72
N GLY A 820 1.55 1.58 -22.38
CA GLY A 820 1.46 1.62 -23.83
C GLY A 820 1.00 2.97 -24.38
N CYS A 821 1.52 3.33 -25.56
CA CYS A 821 1.00 4.44 -26.38
C CYS A 821 0.89 5.78 -25.62
N CYS A 822 1.91 6.10 -24.81
CA CYS A 822 2.05 7.39 -24.18
C CYS A 822 2.77 8.35 -25.12
N ARG A 823 2.26 9.57 -25.33
CA ARG A 823 2.89 10.52 -26.26
C ARG A 823 4.34 10.84 -25.90
N SER A 824 4.62 11.07 -24.62
CA SER A 824 5.98 11.37 -24.17
C SER A 824 6.64 10.15 -23.57
N ALA A 825 6.36 9.83 -22.30
CA ALA A 825 7.07 8.76 -21.62
C ALA A 825 6.20 7.89 -20.72
N GLY A 826 6.64 6.66 -20.48
CA GLY A 826 5.99 5.81 -19.49
C GLY A 826 6.18 6.35 -18.07
N TYR A 827 7.41 6.70 -17.70
CA TYR A 827 7.72 7.33 -16.41
C TYR A 827 8.54 8.62 -16.59
N TYR A 828 8.18 9.65 -15.84
CA TYR A 828 8.98 10.87 -15.70
C TYR A 828 9.08 11.33 -14.25
N GLY A 829 10.32 11.45 -13.75
CA GLY A 829 10.63 12.06 -12.46
C GLY A 829 11.20 13.47 -12.60
N LYS A 830 10.62 14.45 -11.90
CA LYS A 830 11.09 15.83 -11.91
C LYS A 830 11.44 16.33 -10.51
N PRO A 831 12.66 16.85 -10.27
CA PRO A 831 13.02 17.40 -8.96
C PRO A 831 12.34 18.75 -8.73
N VAL A 832 11.86 18.99 -7.51
CA VAL A 832 11.32 20.30 -7.11
C VAL A 832 11.96 20.77 -5.81
N ALA A 833 13.28 20.93 -5.87
CA ALA A 833 14.11 21.19 -4.70
C ALA A 833 13.76 22.49 -3.95
N PHE A 834 13.25 23.52 -4.64
CA PHE A 834 12.90 24.80 -4.00
C PHE A 834 11.71 24.69 -3.04
N ARG A 835 10.87 23.65 -3.17
CA ARG A 835 9.77 23.39 -2.23
C ARG A 835 10.26 22.72 -0.93
N ILE A 836 11.46 22.14 -0.94
CA ILE A 836 12.16 21.55 0.22
C ILE A 836 12.69 22.67 1.15
N SER A 837 11.78 23.43 1.76
CA SER A 837 12.06 24.49 2.74
C SER A 837 11.24 24.26 4.03
N ASN A 838 11.16 25.24 4.92
CA ASN A 838 10.67 25.22 6.32
C ASN A 838 9.31 24.52 6.63
N ARG A 839 8.64 23.89 5.65
CA ARG A 839 7.41 23.08 5.79
C ARG A 839 7.50 21.66 5.24
N GLY A 840 8.64 21.22 4.69
CA GLY A 840 8.86 19.82 4.29
C GLY A 840 8.09 19.31 3.06
N ARG A 841 7.48 20.19 2.24
CA ARG A 841 6.78 19.82 0.99
C ARG A 841 7.80 19.52 -0.12
N GLY A 842 7.64 18.40 -0.82
CA GLY A 842 8.44 18.08 -2.00
C GLY A 842 9.74 17.31 -1.75
N GLY A 843 10.32 16.87 -2.86
CA GLY A 843 11.46 15.96 -2.91
C GLY A 843 12.31 16.21 -4.15
N THR A 844 13.33 15.38 -4.31
CA THR A 844 14.32 15.48 -5.40
C THR A 844 14.08 14.49 -6.53
N ALA A 845 13.00 13.72 -6.47
CA ALA A 845 12.69 12.65 -7.42
C ALA A 845 13.81 11.60 -7.49
N ARG A 846 14.24 11.16 -6.30
CA ARG A 846 15.26 10.11 -6.10
C ARG A 846 14.66 8.85 -5.52
N GLU A 847 15.45 7.77 -5.54
CA GLU A 847 15.08 6.46 -5.00
C GLU A 847 13.81 5.89 -5.66
N ALA A 848 13.42 6.38 -6.84
CA ALA A 848 12.34 5.77 -7.61
C ALA A 848 12.78 4.40 -8.13
N VAL A 849 11.86 3.44 -8.11
CA VAL A 849 12.10 2.06 -8.55
C VAL A 849 11.18 1.75 -9.71
N ILE A 850 11.75 1.57 -10.91
CA ILE A 850 11.01 1.24 -12.14
C ILE A 850 11.37 -0.19 -12.53
N SER A 851 10.58 -1.16 -12.04
CA SER A 851 10.96 -2.58 -12.17
C SER A 851 9.90 -3.44 -12.82
N ASN A 852 10.33 -4.41 -13.61
CA ASN A 852 9.48 -5.45 -14.19
C ASN A 852 8.28 -4.91 -14.98
N ASN A 853 8.34 -3.70 -15.54
CA ASN A 853 7.27 -3.15 -16.37
C ASN A 853 7.42 -3.60 -17.83
N LEU A 854 6.32 -3.60 -18.57
CA LEU A 854 6.29 -3.72 -20.02
C LEU A 854 5.96 -2.35 -20.61
N PHE A 855 6.90 -1.75 -21.34
CA PHE A 855 6.69 -0.52 -22.09
C PHE A 855 6.43 -0.85 -23.56
N TYR A 856 5.41 -0.22 -24.15
CA TYR A 856 5.04 -0.43 -25.54
C TYR A 856 4.83 0.90 -26.25
N ASP A 857 5.62 1.17 -27.29
CA ASP A 857 5.38 2.26 -28.25
C ASP A 857 5.12 3.62 -27.58
N CYS A 858 5.93 3.98 -26.57
CA CYS A 858 5.91 5.32 -25.98
C CYS A 858 6.75 6.27 -26.84
N GLY A 859 6.22 7.46 -27.12
CA GLY A 859 6.70 8.31 -28.23
C GLY A 859 8.10 8.89 -28.06
N GLU A 860 8.50 9.30 -26.85
CA GLU A 860 9.83 9.88 -26.60
C GLU A 860 10.75 8.99 -25.76
N ALA A 861 10.21 8.35 -24.72
CA ALA A 861 10.99 7.55 -23.78
C ALA A 861 10.14 6.48 -23.08
N ALA A 862 10.77 5.44 -22.56
CA ALA A 862 10.15 4.60 -21.55
C ALA A 862 10.30 5.25 -20.17
N VAL A 863 11.52 5.69 -19.85
CA VAL A 863 11.91 6.18 -18.53
C VAL A 863 12.73 7.46 -18.66
N LYS A 864 12.31 8.51 -17.96
CA LYS A 864 13.06 9.76 -17.79
C LYS A 864 13.39 9.95 -16.31
N PHE A 865 14.62 9.62 -15.93
CA PHE A 865 15.14 9.87 -14.58
C PHE A 865 15.80 11.23 -14.49
N PRO A 866 15.59 11.97 -13.38
CA PRO A 866 16.28 13.24 -13.20
C PRO A 866 17.77 13.06 -12.95
N THR A 867 18.16 12.06 -12.16
CA THR A 867 19.55 11.73 -11.83
C THR A 867 19.72 10.21 -11.76
N LYS A 868 20.96 9.76 -11.59
CA LYS A 868 21.33 8.36 -11.35
C LYS A 868 20.96 7.81 -9.96
N ASP A 869 20.28 8.59 -9.12
CA ASP A 869 19.91 8.19 -7.76
C ASP A 869 18.61 7.37 -7.70
N ASN A 870 18.17 6.86 -8.85
CA ASN A 870 16.98 6.03 -9.04
C ASN A 870 17.43 4.62 -9.45
N ASP A 871 16.49 3.67 -9.55
CA ASP A 871 16.78 2.31 -9.98
C ASP A 871 15.74 1.82 -11.00
N ALA A 872 16.20 1.02 -11.96
CA ALA A 872 15.34 0.34 -12.91
C ALA A 872 15.85 -1.08 -13.12
N GLN A 873 15.01 -2.11 -13.01
CA GLN A 873 15.44 -3.51 -13.16
C GLN A 873 14.35 -4.40 -13.80
N GLY A 874 14.74 -5.27 -14.73
CA GLY A 874 13.90 -6.32 -15.30
C GLY A 874 12.78 -5.82 -16.23
N ASN A 875 12.88 -4.65 -16.85
CA ASN A 875 11.80 -4.16 -17.71
C ASN A 875 11.88 -4.74 -19.14
N LEU A 876 10.73 -4.78 -19.83
CA LEU A 876 10.62 -5.16 -21.24
C LEU A 876 10.23 -3.93 -22.08
N TYR A 877 11.03 -3.63 -23.09
CA TYR A 877 10.88 -2.45 -23.95
C TYR A 877 10.48 -2.86 -25.37
N VAL A 878 9.22 -2.65 -25.74
CA VAL A 878 8.64 -3.11 -27.00
C VAL A 878 8.41 -1.91 -27.93
N LYS A 879 9.00 -1.95 -29.13
CA LYS A 879 8.90 -0.88 -30.14
C LYS A 879 9.27 0.52 -29.63
N MET A 880 10.26 0.61 -28.76
CA MET A 880 10.72 1.90 -28.27
C MET A 880 11.58 2.62 -29.34
N PRO A 881 11.49 3.96 -29.46
CA PRO A 881 12.35 4.74 -30.34
C PRO A 881 13.79 4.75 -29.81
N GLY A 882 14.80 5.10 -30.62
CA GLY A 882 16.17 5.25 -30.10
C GLY A 882 16.30 6.34 -29.03
N GLY A 883 17.14 6.12 -28.01
CA GLY A 883 17.35 7.08 -26.91
C GLY A 883 16.20 7.14 -25.89
N TYR A 884 15.45 6.05 -25.75
CA TYR A 884 14.24 5.97 -24.94
C TYR A 884 14.50 5.84 -23.42
N LEU A 885 15.75 5.68 -22.99
CA LEU A 885 16.12 5.67 -21.58
C LEU A 885 16.94 6.92 -21.29
N ARG A 886 16.47 7.75 -20.37
CA ARG A 886 17.05 9.08 -20.15
C ARG A 886 17.47 9.33 -18.72
N VAL A 887 18.68 9.84 -18.54
CA VAL A 887 19.12 10.51 -17.31
C VAL A 887 19.33 11.98 -17.63
N LEU A 888 18.49 12.85 -17.07
CA LEU A 888 18.42 14.25 -17.45
C LEU A 888 19.60 15.08 -16.92
N TYR A 889 20.13 14.73 -15.75
CA TYR A 889 21.24 15.45 -15.12
C TYR A 889 22.41 14.55 -14.70
N PRO A 890 23.66 15.03 -14.85
CA PRO A 890 24.06 16.39 -15.27
C PRO A 890 23.83 16.66 -16.76
N ALA A 891 23.43 17.88 -17.13
CA ALA A 891 23.20 18.25 -18.53
C ALA A 891 24.50 18.17 -19.36
N PRO A 892 24.50 17.73 -20.64
CA PRO A 892 23.38 17.21 -21.46
C PRO A 892 22.52 16.12 -20.82
N GLU A 893 21.24 16.02 -21.17
CA GLU A 893 20.54 14.76 -20.91
C GLU A 893 21.25 13.61 -21.65
N ASN A 894 21.38 12.46 -20.98
CA ASN A 894 21.90 11.25 -21.59
C ASN A 894 20.72 10.46 -22.15
N CYS A 895 20.58 10.45 -23.48
CA CYS A 895 19.60 9.61 -24.18
C CYS A 895 20.27 8.29 -24.60
N LEU A 896 19.79 7.19 -24.04
CA LEU A 896 20.47 5.90 -24.04
C LEU A 896 19.57 4.81 -24.64
N ASP A 897 20.20 3.83 -25.27
CA ASP A 897 19.62 2.51 -25.50
C ASP A 897 19.84 1.61 -24.27
N LEU A 898 19.31 0.38 -24.31
CA LEU A 898 19.39 -0.55 -23.19
C LEU A 898 20.83 -0.95 -22.86
N ASP A 899 21.67 -1.24 -23.87
CA ASP A 899 23.05 -1.66 -23.65
C ASP A 899 23.85 -0.56 -22.95
N ALA A 900 23.71 0.70 -23.38
CA ALA A 900 24.36 1.83 -22.73
C ALA A 900 23.79 2.12 -21.33
N TRP A 901 22.48 1.95 -21.13
CA TRP A 901 21.82 2.07 -19.82
C TRP A 901 22.40 1.08 -18.79
N GLN A 902 22.62 -0.16 -19.23
CA GLN A 902 23.23 -1.23 -18.44
C GLN A 902 24.71 -0.97 -18.18
N GLU A 903 25.47 -0.57 -19.19
CA GLU A 903 26.91 -0.35 -19.06
C GLU A 903 27.23 0.85 -18.15
N PHE A 904 26.64 2.02 -18.43
CA PHE A 904 27.06 3.27 -17.80
C PHE A 904 26.44 3.51 -16.42
N PHE A 905 25.22 3.02 -16.20
CA PHE A 905 24.48 3.25 -14.96
C PHE A 905 24.26 1.96 -14.16
N GLY A 906 24.48 0.78 -14.75
CA GLY A 906 24.17 -0.49 -14.12
C GLY A 906 22.66 -0.74 -13.97
N PHE A 907 21.84 0.07 -14.64
CA PHE A 907 20.40 -0.05 -14.62
C PHE A 907 19.95 -1.13 -15.61
N ASP A 908 18.88 -1.80 -15.22
CA ASP A 908 18.12 -2.74 -16.03
C ASP A 908 18.91 -3.92 -16.57
N ARG A 909 19.72 -4.54 -15.71
CA ARG A 909 20.64 -5.63 -16.08
C ARG A 909 19.94 -6.90 -16.59
N GLU A 910 18.72 -7.13 -16.13
CA GLU A 910 17.84 -8.21 -16.64
C GLU A 910 16.81 -7.67 -17.66
N GLY A 911 16.92 -6.40 -18.05
CA GLY A 911 16.05 -5.77 -19.04
C GLY A 911 16.25 -6.34 -20.43
N GLN A 912 15.23 -6.20 -21.27
CA GLN A 912 15.19 -6.80 -22.60
C GLN A 912 14.34 -5.99 -23.57
N GLU A 913 14.61 -6.12 -24.86
CA GLU A 913 13.86 -5.44 -25.92
C GLU A 913 12.98 -6.42 -26.70
N GLY A 914 11.80 -5.95 -27.13
CA GLY A 914 10.81 -6.73 -27.87
C GLY A 914 10.34 -6.09 -29.17
N TRP A 915 9.89 -6.92 -30.10
CA TRP A 915 9.35 -6.51 -31.40
C TRP A 915 8.13 -7.35 -31.79
N PHE A 916 6.98 -6.99 -31.23
CA PHE A 916 5.67 -7.60 -31.50
C PHE A 916 4.57 -6.54 -31.34
N ASP A 917 3.34 -6.84 -31.78
CA ASP A 917 2.21 -5.91 -31.71
C ASP A 917 1.35 -6.20 -30.47
N ILE A 918 0.89 -5.14 -29.80
CA ILE A 918 -0.20 -5.18 -28.84
C ILE A 918 -1.33 -4.31 -29.39
N SER A 919 -2.52 -4.88 -29.52
CA SER A 919 -3.75 -4.18 -29.92
C SER A 919 -4.72 -4.15 -28.75
N MET A 920 -5.26 -2.97 -28.45
CA MET A 920 -6.19 -2.73 -27.34
C MET A 920 -7.55 -2.27 -27.87
N ASP A 921 -8.62 -2.89 -27.40
CA ASP A 921 -10.00 -2.42 -27.50
C ASP A 921 -10.39 -1.81 -26.16
N THR A 922 -10.19 -0.50 -26.03
CA THR A 922 -10.43 0.24 -24.78
C THR A 922 -11.91 0.35 -24.43
N LYS A 923 -12.81 0.22 -25.42
CA LYS A 923 -14.25 0.22 -25.21
C LYS A 923 -14.70 -1.06 -24.50
N ASN A 924 -14.21 -2.21 -24.95
CA ASN A 924 -14.55 -3.51 -24.39
C ASN A 924 -13.53 -4.02 -23.37
N CYS A 925 -12.54 -3.20 -22.98
CA CYS A 925 -11.47 -3.53 -22.04
C CYS A 925 -10.81 -4.87 -22.39
N SER A 926 -10.32 -5.01 -23.62
CA SER A 926 -9.63 -6.24 -24.03
C SER A 926 -8.38 -5.97 -24.85
N MET A 927 -7.39 -6.86 -24.79
CA MET A 927 -6.20 -6.77 -25.63
C MET A 927 -5.85 -8.09 -26.31
N ILE A 928 -5.13 -7.98 -27.43
CA ILE A 928 -4.55 -9.12 -28.15
C ILE A 928 -3.07 -8.79 -28.44
N LEU A 929 -2.20 -9.76 -28.16
CA LEU A 929 -0.80 -9.72 -28.54
C LEU A 929 -0.59 -10.52 -29.82
N THR A 930 0.09 -9.94 -30.81
CA THR A 930 0.37 -10.59 -32.10
C THR A 930 1.87 -10.59 -32.37
N GLU A 931 2.45 -11.78 -32.59
CA GLU A 931 3.86 -11.95 -32.91
C GLU A 931 4.20 -11.44 -34.32
N LYS A 932 5.47 -11.07 -34.54
CA LYS A 932 5.98 -10.61 -35.84
C LYS A 932 7.04 -11.56 -36.38
N GLU A 933 6.93 -11.89 -37.66
CA GLU A 933 7.97 -12.63 -38.39
C GLU A 933 9.00 -11.68 -39.04
N ASP A 934 8.59 -10.46 -39.38
CA ASP A 934 9.42 -9.49 -40.10
C ASP A 934 10.52 -8.85 -39.23
N ALA A 935 11.68 -8.58 -39.83
CA ALA A 935 12.78 -7.86 -39.19
C ALA A 935 12.49 -6.35 -39.08
N PHE A 936 13.05 -5.71 -38.04
CA PHE A 936 13.00 -4.25 -37.83
C PHE A 936 13.37 -3.50 -39.12
N GLY A 937 12.43 -2.69 -39.65
CA GLY A 937 12.70 -1.73 -40.73
C GLY A 937 13.20 -2.31 -42.07
N GLY A 938 13.01 -3.60 -42.37
CA GLY A 938 13.49 -4.20 -43.63
C GLY A 938 15.01 -4.20 -43.80
N GLN A 939 15.76 -3.75 -42.78
CA GLN A 939 17.20 -3.91 -42.69
C GLN A 939 17.49 -5.04 -41.72
N LEU A 940 18.11 -6.11 -42.23
CA LEU A 940 18.90 -7.00 -41.39
C LEU A 940 19.82 -6.11 -40.56
N SER A 941 19.72 -6.17 -39.22
CA SER A 941 20.84 -5.80 -38.35
C SER A 941 22.07 -6.45 -38.98
N HIS A 942 22.97 -5.66 -39.54
CA HIS A 942 23.96 -6.12 -40.53
C HIS A 942 24.97 -7.14 -39.95
N ASP A 943 24.82 -7.51 -38.68
CA ASP A 943 25.76 -8.31 -37.92
C ASP A 943 25.14 -9.34 -36.95
N GLY A 944 23.80 -9.41 -36.82
CA GLY A 944 23.13 -10.31 -35.86
C GLY A 944 23.46 -10.04 -34.39
N ARG A 945 23.90 -8.82 -34.03
CA ARG A 945 24.35 -8.50 -32.67
C ARG A 945 23.25 -8.04 -31.70
N HIS A 946 22.16 -7.46 -32.19
CA HIS A 946 21.00 -7.09 -31.36
C HIS A 946 19.86 -8.11 -31.47
N LEU A 947 19.45 -8.66 -30.33
CA LEU A 947 18.41 -9.69 -30.23
C LEU A 947 17.13 -9.11 -29.61
N TYR A 948 16.12 -8.85 -30.44
CA TYR A 948 14.76 -8.52 -29.99
C TYR A 948 13.96 -9.80 -29.75
N ALA A 949 13.21 -9.86 -28.64
CA ALA A 949 12.17 -10.88 -28.45
C ALA A 949 11.01 -10.61 -29.41
N ARG A 950 10.81 -11.49 -30.40
CA ARG A 950 9.73 -11.39 -31.41
C ARG A 950 8.53 -12.25 -31.10
N ARG A 951 8.76 -13.22 -30.22
CA ARG A 951 7.79 -14.19 -29.74
C ARG A 951 7.75 -14.14 -28.23
N THR A 952 6.57 -14.44 -27.68
CA THR A 952 6.36 -14.45 -26.22
C THR A 952 7.25 -15.47 -25.51
N ASP A 953 7.55 -16.60 -26.16
CA ASP A 953 8.45 -17.65 -25.65
C ASP A 953 9.93 -17.25 -25.60
N GLN A 954 10.30 -16.12 -26.22
CA GLN A 954 11.65 -15.55 -26.17
C GLN A 954 11.83 -14.54 -25.03
N ILE A 955 10.73 -14.10 -24.40
CA ILE A 955 10.78 -13.18 -23.27
C ILE A 955 11.29 -13.96 -22.07
N VAL A 956 12.40 -13.50 -21.49
CA VAL A 956 13.02 -14.18 -20.34
C VAL A 956 12.39 -13.68 -19.06
N GLU A 957 12.08 -14.57 -18.13
CA GLU A 957 11.63 -14.17 -16.80
C GLU A 957 12.73 -13.41 -16.06
N VAL A 958 12.36 -12.35 -15.36
CA VAL A 958 13.24 -11.50 -14.56
C VAL A 958 13.02 -11.77 -13.07
N ARG A 959 13.96 -11.36 -12.22
CA ARG A 959 13.81 -11.45 -10.75
C ARG A 959 12.50 -10.78 -10.31
N GLY A 960 11.67 -11.52 -9.58
CA GLY A 960 10.42 -11.02 -9.01
C GLY A 960 10.65 -9.97 -7.92
N ARG A 961 9.68 -9.07 -7.74
CA ARG A 961 9.67 -8.10 -6.64
C ARG A 961 8.79 -8.61 -5.52
N ALA A 962 9.35 -8.81 -4.32
CA ALA A 962 8.61 -9.37 -3.19
C ALA A 962 7.43 -8.49 -2.73
N GLU A 963 7.49 -7.18 -2.99
CA GLU A 963 6.39 -6.24 -2.74
C GLU A 963 5.18 -6.47 -3.66
N VAL A 964 5.35 -7.23 -4.77
CA VAL A 964 4.30 -7.57 -5.73
C VAL A 964 4.34 -9.08 -6.01
N SER A 965 3.64 -9.84 -5.18
CA SER A 965 3.63 -11.31 -5.25
C SER A 965 2.53 -11.88 -6.16
N GLU A 966 1.73 -11.04 -6.82
CA GLU A 966 0.60 -11.46 -7.65
C GLU A 966 0.56 -10.66 -8.96
N ASP A 967 -0.12 -11.19 -9.97
CA ASP A 967 -0.36 -10.54 -11.25
C ASP A 967 -1.72 -9.80 -11.28
N PHE A 968 -2.05 -9.19 -12.43
CA PHE A 968 -3.30 -8.46 -12.67
C PHE A 968 -4.57 -9.23 -12.33
N TYR A 969 -4.52 -10.56 -12.47
CA TYR A 969 -5.65 -11.45 -12.20
C TYR A 969 -5.63 -12.01 -10.78
N GLY A 970 -4.59 -11.73 -9.98
CA GLY A 970 -4.39 -12.29 -8.65
C GLY A 970 -3.68 -13.65 -8.65
N MET A 971 -3.07 -14.05 -9.77
CA MET A 971 -2.26 -15.27 -9.79
C MET A 971 -0.90 -15.01 -9.12
N VAL A 972 -0.50 -15.91 -8.23
CA VAL A 972 0.77 -15.82 -7.50
C VAL A 972 1.96 -15.87 -8.47
N ARG A 973 2.91 -14.96 -8.27
CA ARG A 973 4.19 -14.90 -8.99
C ARG A 973 5.26 -15.70 -8.25
N GLY A 974 6.14 -16.36 -9.00
CA GLY A 974 7.32 -17.04 -8.46
C GLY A 974 8.47 -16.08 -8.13
N GLU A 975 9.61 -16.64 -7.72
CA GLU A 975 10.86 -15.87 -7.50
C GLU A 975 11.37 -15.18 -8.78
N ARG A 976 10.95 -15.69 -9.95
CA ARG A 976 11.10 -15.06 -11.26
C ARG A 976 9.74 -14.94 -11.93
N SER A 977 9.58 -13.94 -12.77
CA SER A 977 8.31 -13.66 -13.46
C SER A 977 8.54 -12.87 -14.73
N LEU A 978 7.59 -12.95 -15.67
CA LEU A 978 7.62 -12.09 -16.85
C LEU A 978 7.44 -10.61 -16.49
N PRO A 979 8.14 -9.70 -17.18
CA PRO A 979 7.86 -8.27 -17.08
C PRO A 979 6.43 -7.96 -17.55
N GLY A 980 5.80 -6.99 -16.90
CA GLY A 980 4.42 -6.58 -17.11
C GLY A 980 3.44 -7.18 -16.12
N PRO A 981 2.15 -6.89 -16.29
CA PRO A 981 1.11 -7.14 -15.30
C PRO A 981 0.59 -8.58 -15.33
N PHE A 982 1.03 -9.42 -16.26
CA PHE A 982 0.56 -10.80 -16.40
C PHE A 982 1.65 -11.79 -16.01
N ALA A 983 1.25 -12.90 -15.36
CA ALA A 983 2.17 -14.01 -15.12
C ALA A 983 2.50 -14.79 -16.40
N GLN A 984 1.65 -14.72 -17.42
CA GLN A 984 1.83 -15.42 -18.71
C GLN A 984 1.41 -14.54 -19.90
N LEU A 985 2.23 -14.53 -20.95
CA LEU A 985 1.93 -13.91 -22.24
C LEU A 985 1.72 -14.99 -23.31
N ARG A 986 0.57 -14.97 -23.99
CA ARG A 986 0.12 -15.95 -24.99
C ARG A 986 -0.24 -15.23 -26.29
N PRO A 987 0.42 -15.55 -27.42
CA PRO A 987 0.14 -14.95 -28.72
C PRO A 987 -1.27 -15.28 -29.20
N GLY A 988 -1.95 -14.31 -29.82
CA GLY A 988 -3.30 -14.48 -30.36
C GLY A 988 -4.39 -14.66 -29.31
N HIS A 989 -4.03 -14.74 -28.03
CA HIS A 989 -4.99 -14.81 -26.93
C HIS A 989 -5.65 -13.45 -26.73
N LYS A 990 -6.98 -13.46 -26.54
CA LYS A 990 -7.74 -12.27 -26.19
C LYS A 990 -7.82 -12.18 -24.67
N TYR A 991 -7.10 -11.22 -24.11
CA TYR A 991 -7.14 -10.93 -22.68
C TYR A 991 -8.34 -10.04 -22.37
N ASP A 992 -9.16 -10.46 -21.42
CA ASP A 992 -10.17 -9.60 -20.81
C ASP A 992 -9.55 -8.83 -19.65
N LEU A 993 -9.59 -7.51 -19.76
CA LEU A 993 -8.91 -6.61 -18.86
C LEU A 993 -9.86 -5.96 -17.85
N ASP A 994 -11.19 -6.14 -17.95
CA ASP A 994 -12.11 -5.52 -16.97
C ASP A 994 -11.79 -6.05 -15.56
N PRO A 995 -11.16 -5.23 -14.69
CA PRO A 995 -10.65 -5.73 -13.43
C PRO A 995 -11.77 -5.99 -12.43
N ARG A 996 -13.00 -5.54 -12.70
CA ARG A 996 -14.17 -5.63 -11.82
C ARG A 996 -14.90 -6.97 -11.91
N LYS A 997 -14.63 -7.76 -12.96
CA LYS A 997 -15.18 -9.12 -13.09
C LYS A 997 -14.60 -10.06 -12.04
N SER A 998 -15.40 -11.04 -11.61
CA SER A 998 -14.98 -12.03 -10.61
C SER A 998 -13.80 -12.89 -11.11
N HIS A 999 -12.93 -13.34 -10.20
CA HIS A 999 -11.77 -14.17 -10.54
C HIS A 999 -12.18 -15.45 -11.28
N GLN A 1000 -13.34 -16.04 -10.95
CA GLN A 1000 -13.89 -17.25 -11.55
C GLN A 1000 -14.30 -17.04 -13.02
N GLN A 1001 -14.95 -15.92 -13.33
CA GLN A 1001 -15.27 -15.53 -14.71
C GLN A 1001 -14.00 -15.29 -15.54
N LYS A 1002 -12.98 -14.67 -14.93
CA LYS A 1002 -11.70 -14.42 -15.60
C LYS A 1002 -10.90 -15.71 -15.84
N THR A 1003 -11.02 -16.73 -14.98
CA THR A 1003 -10.31 -18.00 -15.19
C THR A 1003 -10.98 -18.86 -16.26
N GLU A 1004 -12.31 -18.86 -16.34
CA GLU A 1004 -13.05 -19.59 -17.38
C GLU A 1004 -12.88 -18.99 -18.78
N GLU A 1005 -12.74 -17.67 -18.92
CA GLU A 1005 -12.47 -17.01 -20.20
C GLU A 1005 -10.99 -17.06 -20.62
N ASN A 1006 -10.06 -17.26 -19.68
CA ASN A 1006 -8.61 -17.31 -19.92
C ASN A 1006 -7.99 -18.74 -19.94
N GLN A 1007 -8.76 -19.77 -19.60
CA GLN A 1007 -8.42 -21.19 -19.82
C GLN A 1007 -8.90 -21.64 -21.20
#